data_AF-A0A4R3XIS2-F1
#
_entry.id   AF-A0A4R3XIS2-F1
#
_cell.length_a   1.000
_cell.length_b   1.000
_cell.length_c   1.000
_cell.angle_alpha   90.00
_cell.angle_beta   90.00
_cell.angle_gamma   90.00
#
_symmetry.space_group_name_H-M   'P 1'
#
loop_
_entity.id
_entity.type
_entity.pdbx_description
1 polymer ?
#
loop_
_entity_poly.entity_id
_entity_poly.type
_entity_poly.pdbx_seq_one_letter_code
_entity_poly.pdbx_strand_id
1 'polypeptide(L)'
;MNAVTSVSASNPAEPKGGLVPCSTRVMNLAHFVTQARRRDPRGVALVWAEKTWTWEEFETRIDAMAAALQQRFGVSKGDRILVQSQNCNQMFESMFACFRIGAVWVPTNFRQTPEEVAYLAKASGAKGMICNVSFPDHARVSRETSAQIGFVIAIGEAEFGPSYDEIVEEFLGRAALDERVERDDPCWFFFTSGTTGRPKAAVLTHGQMNFVVNNHLCDLMPGVTSADAALVVAPLSHGAGVHQLTQVAHGAKTILLPTEKFDIDAAWALIEKWRVSTMFTVPTILKLLVEHPAAEKYDHSSLRYVIYAGAPMYREDQKRALKSLGSVIVQYFGLGEVTGAITVLPPALHSAEDGEGVKIGTCGMERTGMQVSIQNDTGEEVPPFETGEICVVGPAVFAGYYDNPEANEKAFRHGWFRTGDLGHMDDQGFLYITGRASDMYISGGSNVYPREIEEKLLTHSAISEVAVLGVPDPLWGEVGYAVCVVKPGTTVTEAEMLAFIDGKMSRYKIPKRFIFWDVLPKSAYGKITKKMIREELQARGELDHKPAHEKPMLRQLKHPGPVAPIRHEAVRTELRPVEGELRPGEVFLAGVARVFADAGCKGGFVNIEGGACDPFSYVLPAFSPDEDHAAWYSATFAPSAGGRFEKATAIFGERDGVPFLHCHGIWDTGENRLRMGHVLPFDSVVSEPVTVKGYGSATATFDSIPDPETNFTLFSAKGESGSGNGMLLRVRPNEDIATVIEDVCHQHGIESGRIFGIGSINEPVFEDGRRVACLATEIAVETGLLEQTAEGPRATLDAAVVDTDGVIYQGRLARGDNPVGVTFELVIVGN
;
A
#
# COMPACT_ATOMS: atom_id res chain seq x y z
N MET A 1 -46.77 23.58 18.42
CA MET A 1 -45.84 24.45 17.64
C MET A 1 -44.46 24.21 18.24
N ASN A 2 -43.48 23.58 17.62
CA ASN A 2 -43.19 23.39 16.20
C ASN A 2 -42.84 21.93 15.91
N ALA A 3 -43.57 21.35 14.97
CA ALA A 3 -43.13 20.19 14.23
C ALA A 3 -42.01 20.64 13.29
N VAL A 4 -40.82 20.05 13.43
CA VAL A 4 -39.83 20.08 12.36
C VAL A 4 -40.09 18.82 11.55
N THR A 5 -40.79 19.04 10.46
CA THR A 5 -41.00 18.12 9.33
C THR A 5 -39.66 17.57 8.84
N SER A 6 -39.35 16.32 9.20
CA SER A 6 -38.46 15.51 8.36
C SER A 6 -39.24 15.18 7.11
N VAL A 7 -38.81 15.73 5.98
CA VAL A 7 -39.32 15.40 4.65
C VAL A 7 -39.21 13.88 4.48
N SER A 8 -40.33 13.17 4.57
CA SER A 8 -40.41 11.78 4.17
C SER A 8 -40.23 11.76 2.66
N ALA A 9 -39.02 11.48 2.19
CA ALA A 9 -38.85 10.95 0.86
C ALA A 9 -39.69 9.66 0.83
N SER A 10 -40.79 9.70 0.07
CA SER A 10 -41.61 8.53 -0.22
C SER A 10 -40.67 7.40 -0.66
N ASN A 11 -40.57 6.34 0.15
CA ASN A 11 -39.73 5.19 -0.17
C ASN A 11 -40.28 4.59 -1.49
N PRO A 12 -39.56 4.62 -2.61
CA PRO A 12 -40.12 4.29 -3.93
C PRO A 12 -40.42 2.79 -4.12
N ALA A 13 -40.34 1.98 -3.06
CA ALA A 13 -40.40 0.52 -3.07
C ALA A 13 -41.74 -0.08 -2.61
N GLU A 14 -42.76 0.72 -2.32
CA GLU A 14 -44.06 0.18 -1.93
C GLU A 14 -44.82 -0.33 -3.17
N PRO A 15 -45.40 -1.55 -3.14
CA PRO A 15 -46.33 -1.96 -4.19
C PRO A 15 -47.49 -0.97 -4.23
N LYS A 16 -48.09 -0.75 -5.41
CA LYS A 16 -49.28 0.10 -5.55
C LYS A 16 -50.33 -0.34 -4.51
N GLY A 17 -50.58 0.51 -3.50
CA GLY A 17 -51.39 0.17 -2.32
C GLY A 17 -50.68 0.27 -0.97
N GLY A 18 -49.36 0.50 -0.92
CA GLY A 18 -48.64 0.87 0.30
C GLY A 18 -48.37 -0.29 1.27
N LEU A 19 -48.29 -1.54 0.78
CA LEU A 19 -48.07 -2.69 1.67
C LEU A 19 -46.59 -2.77 2.09
N VAL A 20 -46.33 -2.39 3.34
CA VAL A 20 -45.10 -2.71 4.08
C VAL A 20 -45.22 -4.14 4.64
N PRO A 21 -44.13 -4.94 4.71
CA PRO A 21 -44.18 -6.27 5.31
C PRO A 21 -44.76 -6.23 6.72
N CYS A 22 -45.74 -7.11 7.01
CA CYS A 22 -46.34 -7.21 8.35
C CYS A 22 -45.34 -7.71 9.42
N SER A 23 -44.22 -8.29 9.00
CA SER A 23 -43.13 -8.73 9.86
C SER A 23 -41.83 -8.76 9.08
N THR A 24 -40.76 -8.23 9.68
CA THR A 24 -39.37 -8.43 9.26
C THR A 24 -38.64 -9.44 10.16
N ARG A 25 -39.37 -10.07 11.09
CA ARG A 25 -38.79 -10.97 12.08
C ARG A 25 -38.14 -12.17 11.43
N VAL A 26 -36.93 -12.50 11.88
CA VAL A 26 -36.18 -13.68 11.44
C VAL A 26 -35.78 -14.53 12.64
N MET A 27 -35.22 -15.70 12.36
CA MET A 27 -34.67 -16.56 13.41
C MET A 27 -33.40 -15.94 14.00
N ASN A 28 -33.30 -15.93 15.32
CA ASN A 28 -32.05 -15.64 16.01
C ASN A 28 -31.03 -16.75 15.69
N LEU A 29 -29.81 -16.39 15.28
CA LEU A 29 -28.79 -17.37 14.86
C LEU A 29 -28.38 -18.29 16.02
N ALA A 30 -28.51 -17.85 17.28
CA ALA A 30 -28.30 -18.71 18.45
C ALA A 30 -29.26 -19.91 18.49
N HIS A 31 -30.42 -19.81 17.84
CA HIS A 31 -31.40 -20.87 17.78
C HIS A 31 -30.90 -22.11 17.02
N PHE A 32 -29.84 -22.00 16.18
CA PHE A 32 -29.21 -23.17 15.58
C PHE A 32 -28.68 -24.15 16.62
N VAL A 33 -28.08 -23.65 17.72
CA VAL A 33 -27.60 -24.49 18.83
C VAL A 33 -28.77 -25.21 19.50
N THR A 34 -29.89 -24.51 19.71
CA THR A 34 -31.12 -25.10 20.26
C THR A 34 -31.67 -26.21 19.36
N GLN A 35 -31.64 -26.02 18.04
CA GLN A 35 -32.06 -27.07 17.11
C GLN A 35 -31.13 -28.29 17.15
N ALA A 36 -29.80 -28.07 17.16
CA ALA A 36 -28.83 -29.15 17.24
C ALA A 36 -28.99 -29.97 18.53
N ARG A 37 -29.09 -29.31 19.70
CA ARG A 37 -29.36 -29.99 20.98
C ARG A 37 -30.66 -30.76 20.96
N ARG A 38 -31.75 -30.18 20.43
CA ARG A 38 -33.05 -30.88 20.38
C ARG A 38 -33.02 -32.14 19.53
N ARG A 39 -32.20 -32.15 18.46
CA ARG A 39 -32.06 -33.30 17.56
C ARG A 39 -31.18 -34.39 18.18
N ASP A 40 -30.04 -34.01 18.77
CA ASP A 40 -29.11 -34.94 19.38
C ASP A 40 -28.39 -34.31 20.59
N PRO A 41 -28.99 -34.34 21.79
CA PRO A 41 -28.46 -33.63 22.95
C PRO A 41 -27.11 -34.21 23.42
N ARG A 42 -26.91 -35.52 23.23
CA ARG A 42 -25.67 -36.23 23.61
C ARG A 42 -24.66 -36.30 22.46
N GLY A 43 -25.03 -35.82 21.27
CA GLY A 43 -24.14 -35.70 20.14
C GLY A 43 -23.01 -34.72 20.45
N VAL A 44 -21.83 -34.99 19.88
CA VAL A 44 -20.66 -34.13 20.07
C VAL A 44 -20.87 -32.81 19.33
N ALA A 45 -20.79 -31.69 20.03
CA ALA A 45 -20.86 -30.35 19.46
C ALA A 45 -19.46 -29.82 19.13
N LEU A 46 -18.54 -29.93 20.08
CA LEU A 46 -17.19 -29.38 19.96
C LEU A 46 -16.15 -30.32 20.57
N VAL A 47 -15.01 -30.44 19.90
CA VAL A 47 -13.81 -31.13 20.40
C VAL A 47 -12.66 -30.14 20.41
N TRP A 48 -11.94 -30.06 21.52
CA TRP A 48 -10.73 -29.26 21.65
C TRP A 48 -9.76 -29.89 22.64
N ALA A 49 -8.54 -30.19 22.16
CA ALA A 49 -7.58 -31.01 22.89
C ALA A 49 -8.21 -32.36 23.32
N GLU A 50 -8.11 -32.72 24.60
CA GLU A 50 -8.69 -33.94 25.18
C GLU A 50 -10.18 -33.78 25.54
N LYS A 51 -10.73 -32.56 25.45
CA LYS A 51 -12.09 -32.24 25.89
C LYS A 51 -13.08 -32.37 24.75
N THR A 52 -14.26 -32.86 25.10
CA THR A 52 -15.42 -32.97 24.21
C THR A 52 -16.62 -32.38 24.94
N TRP A 53 -17.40 -31.57 24.23
CA TRP A 53 -18.68 -31.05 24.70
C TRP A 53 -19.79 -31.60 23.83
N THR A 54 -20.84 -32.07 24.48
CA THR A 54 -22.10 -32.44 23.82
C THR A 54 -22.91 -31.19 23.46
N TRP A 55 -23.91 -31.32 22.58
CA TRP A 55 -24.81 -30.21 22.26
C TRP A 55 -25.58 -29.69 23.49
N GLU A 56 -25.89 -30.57 24.45
CA GLU A 56 -26.52 -30.18 25.71
C GLU A 56 -25.60 -29.34 26.60
N GLU A 57 -24.35 -29.78 26.78
CA GLU A 57 -23.35 -29.03 27.55
C GLU A 57 -23.03 -27.69 26.88
N PHE A 58 -22.89 -27.70 25.55
CA PHE A 58 -22.58 -26.50 24.78
C PHE A 58 -23.72 -25.45 24.87
N GLU A 59 -24.98 -25.84 24.69
CA GLU A 59 -26.11 -24.92 24.88
C GLU A 59 -26.19 -24.40 26.32
N THR A 60 -26.02 -25.28 27.31
CA THR A 60 -26.08 -24.89 28.73
C THR A 60 -25.04 -23.83 29.08
N ARG A 61 -23.82 -23.97 28.55
CA ARG A 61 -22.74 -22.99 28.76
C ARG A 61 -23.01 -21.67 28.04
N ILE A 62 -23.53 -21.71 26.81
CA ILE A 62 -23.95 -20.51 26.07
C ILE A 62 -25.06 -19.76 26.81
N ASP A 63 -26.07 -20.46 27.31
CA ASP A 63 -27.20 -19.85 28.00
C ASP A 63 -26.77 -19.23 29.34
N ALA A 64 -25.85 -19.87 30.06
CA ALA A 64 -25.24 -19.32 31.28
C ALA A 64 -24.46 -18.03 30.99
N MET A 65 -23.59 -18.02 29.98
CA MET A 65 -22.84 -16.81 29.60
C MET A 65 -23.76 -15.69 29.08
N ALA A 66 -24.77 -16.03 28.27
CA ALA A 66 -25.78 -15.08 27.80
C ALA A 66 -26.54 -14.44 28.99
N ALA A 67 -26.91 -15.25 29.98
CA ALA A 67 -27.58 -14.77 31.19
C ALA A 67 -26.66 -13.86 32.01
N ALA A 68 -25.36 -14.17 32.10
CA ALA A 68 -24.38 -13.32 32.77
C ALA A 68 -24.21 -11.97 32.05
N LEU A 69 -24.05 -11.97 30.73
CA LEU A 69 -23.95 -10.75 29.93
C LEU A 69 -25.17 -9.82 30.16
N GLN A 70 -26.39 -10.36 30.14
CA GLN A 70 -27.61 -9.59 30.43
C GLN A 70 -27.70 -9.14 31.89
N GLN A 71 -27.64 -10.08 32.84
CA GLN A 71 -28.03 -9.84 34.23
C GLN A 71 -26.92 -9.17 35.06
N ARG A 72 -25.65 -9.54 34.83
CA ARG A 72 -24.51 -9.03 35.60
C ARG A 72 -23.85 -7.84 34.93
N PHE A 73 -23.69 -7.89 33.61
CA PHE A 73 -22.98 -6.86 32.85
C PHE A 73 -23.91 -5.87 32.14
N GLY A 74 -25.22 -6.09 32.22
CA GLY A 74 -26.22 -5.17 31.67
C GLY A 74 -26.19 -5.05 30.15
N VAL A 75 -25.71 -6.06 29.43
CA VAL A 75 -25.68 -6.09 27.96
C VAL A 75 -27.09 -6.27 27.42
N SER A 76 -27.44 -5.47 26.44
CA SER A 76 -28.76 -5.43 25.81
C SER A 76 -28.67 -5.56 24.29
N LYS A 77 -29.80 -5.79 23.63
CA LYS A 77 -29.87 -5.89 22.17
C LYS A 77 -29.21 -4.69 21.49
N GLY A 78 -28.29 -4.95 20.55
CA GLY A 78 -27.52 -3.94 19.82
C GLY A 78 -26.22 -3.49 20.49
N ASP A 79 -25.97 -3.86 21.76
CA ASP A 79 -24.67 -3.63 22.38
C ASP A 79 -23.58 -4.48 21.70
N ARG A 80 -22.37 -3.92 21.55
CA ARG A 80 -21.23 -4.59 20.90
C ARG A 80 -20.29 -5.19 21.94
N ILE A 81 -19.92 -6.46 21.78
CA ILE A 81 -18.92 -7.13 22.63
C ILE A 81 -17.69 -7.45 21.78
N LEU A 82 -16.57 -6.80 22.12
CA LEU A 82 -15.27 -7.04 21.50
C LEU A 82 -14.69 -8.37 21.98
N VAL A 83 -14.15 -9.20 21.08
CA VAL A 83 -13.57 -10.50 21.45
C VAL A 83 -12.16 -10.66 20.88
N GLN A 84 -11.15 -10.65 21.74
CA GLN A 84 -9.74 -10.89 21.41
C GLN A 84 -9.28 -12.25 21.96
N SER A 85 -9.18 -13.24 21.08
CA SER A 85 -8.76 -14.60 21.46
C SER A 85 -8.24 -15.38 20.25
N GLN A 86 -7.33 -16.33 20.47
CA GLN A 86 -7.16 -17.45 19.55
C GLN A 86 -8.44 -18.31 19.52
N ASN A 87 -8.52 -19.23 18.55
CA ASN A 87 -9.58 -20.23 18.49
C ASN A 87 -9.59 -21.06 19.78
N CYS A 88 -10.70 -21.01 20.51
CA CYS A 88 -10.97 -21.84 21.68
C CYS A 88 -12.49 -22.01 21.84
N ASN A 89 -12.90 -22.85 22.77
CA ASN A 89 -14.32 -23.09 23.04
C ASN A 89 -15.04 -21.79 23.45
N GLN A 90 -14.47 -21.01 24.37
CA GLN A 90 -15.09 -19.81 24.92
C GLN A 90 -15.28 -18.71 23.85
N MET A 91 -14.33 -18.58 22.91
CA MET A 91 -14.51 -17.69 21.75
C MET A 91 -15.71 -18.12 20.91
N PHE A 92 -15.88 -19.43 20.69
CA PHE A 92 -17.00 -19.96 19.91
C PHE A 92 -18.34 -19.82 20.65
N GLU A 93 -18.38 -20.08 21.95
CA GLU A 93 -19.54 -19.85 22.82
C GLU A 93 -19.96 -18.38 22.83
N SER A 94 -18.98 -17.45 22.88
CA SER A 94 -19.25 -16.00 22.95
C SER A 94 -20.06 -15.49 21.76
N MET A 95 -19.87 -16.07 20.57
CA MET A 95 -20.64 -15.74 19.37
C MET A 95 -22.14 -16.01 19.59
N PHE A 96 -22.47 -17.22 20.04
CA PHE A 96 -23.86 -17.61 20.28
C PHE A 96 -24.45 -16.94 21.52
N ALA A 97 -23.65 -16.70 22.56
CA ALA A 97 -24.09 -15.97 23.74
C ALA A 97 -24.48 -14.52 23.38
N CYS A 98 -23.69 -13.84 22.54
CA CYS A 98 -24.04 -12.52 22.01
C CYS A 98 -25.32 -12.58 21.17
N PHE A 99 -25.40 -13.52 20.22
CA PHE A 99 -26.58 -13.65 19.36
C PHE A 99 -27.86 -13.90 20.17
N ARG A 100 -27.81 -14.79 21.18
CA ARG A 100 -28.97 -15.15 22.03
C ARG A 100 -29.63 -13.93 22.62
N ILE A 101 -28.83 -12.93 23.00
CA ILE A 101 -29.30 -11.69 23.66
C ILE A 101 -29.43 -10.52 22.68
N GLY A 102 -29.35 -10.78 21.37
CA GLY A 102 -29.41 -9.77 20.32
C GLY A 102 -28.24 -8.78 20.34
N ALA A 103 -27.15 -9.12 21.03
CA ALA A 103 -25.92 -8.33 21.03
C ALA A 103 -25.08 -8.63 19.80
N VAL A 104 -24.23 -7.67 19.45
CA VAL A 104 -23.36 -7.74 18.28
C VAL A 104 -22.00 -8.30 18.70
N TRP A 105 -21.64 -9.43 18.11
CA TRP A 105 -20.33 -10.05 18.29
C TRP A 105 -19.28 -9.32 17.44
N VAL A 106 -18.18 -8.88 18.06
CA VAL A 106 -17.11 -8.12 17.40
C VAL A 106 -15.77 -8.81 17.61
N PRO A 107 -15.52 -9.94 16.92
CA PRO A 107 -14.26 -10.65 17.07
C PRO A 107 -13.12 -9.93 16.34
N THR A 108 -11.93 -9.99 16.91
CA THR A 108 -10.71 -9.45 16.34
C THR A 108 -9.80 -10.59 15.88
N ASN A 109 -8.78 -10.27 15.08
CA ASN A 109 -7.74 -11.25 14.80
C ASN A 109 -6.72 -11.22 15.94
N PHE A 110 -6.49 -12.39 16.52
CA PHE A 110 -5.59 -12.56 17.66
C PHE A 110 -4.14 -12.08 17.41
N ARG A 111 -3.72 -11.98 16.14
CA ARG A 111 -2.40 -11.49 15.73
C ARG A 111 -2.30 -9.97 15.61
N GLN A 112 -3.41 -9.24 15.75
CA GLN A 112 -3.40 -7.78 15.74
C GLN A 112 -2.67 -7.23 16.97
N THR A 113 -2.06 -6.06 16.84
CA THR A 113 -1.39 -5.42 17.99
C THR A 113 -2.41 -4.87 19.00
N PRO A 114 -2.01 -4.59 20.25
CA PRO A 114 -2.88 -3.95 21.23
C PRO A 114 -3.53 -2.65 20.73
N GLU A 115 -2.78 -1.80 20.02
CA GLU A 115 -3.24 -0.52 19.48
C GLU A 115 -4.27 -0.71 18.36
N GLU A 116 -4.05 -1.70 17.48
CA GLU A 116 -5.01 -2.05 16.44
C GLU A 116 -6.33 -2.50 17.04
N VAL A 117 -6.29 -3.37 18.05
CA VAL A 117 -7.51 -3.85 18.75
C VAL A 117 -8.19 -2.74 19.53
N ALA A 118 -7.43 -1.84 20.17
CA ALA A 118 -7.98 -0.68 20.86
C ALA A 118 -8.68 0.30 19.89
N TYR A 119 -8.15 0.46 18.67
CA TYR A 119 -8.86 1.16 17.60
C TYR A 119 -10.19 0.46 17.26
N LEU A 120 -10.22 -0.87 17.14
CA LEU A 120 -11.47 -1.62 16.90
C LEU A 120 -12.48 -1.47 18.05
N ALA A 121 -12.01 -1.45 19.29
CA ALA A 121 -12.84 -1.20 20.47
C ALA A 121 -13.57 0.15 20.37
N LYS A 122 -12.83 1.20 19.98
CA LYS A 122 -13.38 2.54 19.78
C LYS A 122 -14.29 2.61 18.55
N ALA A 123 -13.86 2.09 17.40
CA ALA A 123 -14.58 2.16 16.13
C ALA A 123 -15.89 1.36 16.14
N SER A 124 -15.94 0.26 16.88
CA SER A 124 -17.18 -0.49 17.09
C SER A 124 -18.06 0.14 18.17
N GLY A 125 -17.51 0.96 19.06
CA GLY A 125 -18.19 1.41 20.28
C GLY A 125 -18.57 0.26 21.21
N ALA A 126 -17.68 -0.72 21.35
CA ALA A 126 -17.92 -1.88 22.19
C ALA A 126 -18.18 -1.47 23.66
N LYS A 127 -19.19 -2.10 24.26
CA LYS A 127 -19.60 -1.89 25.66
C LYS A 127 -18.79 -2.72 26.63
N GLY A 128 -18.28 -3.86 26.17
CA GLY A 128 -17.45 -4.77 26.95
C GLY A 128 -16.52 -5.57 26.06
N MET A 129 -15.57 -6.25 26.69
CA MET A 129 -14.58 -7.07 26.01
C MET A 129 -14.50 -8.46 26.63
N ILE A 130 -14.34 -9.48 25.81
CA ILE A 130 -13.90 -10.82 26.21
C ILE A 130 -12.49 -10.99 25.68
N CYS A 131 -11.52 -11.24 26.55
CA CYS A 131 -10.10 -11.27 26.18
C CYS A 131 -9.42 -12.52 26.73
N ASN A 132 -8.68 -13.23 25.88
CA ASN A 132 -7.85 -14.34 26.34
C ASN A 132 -6.70 -13.84 27.21
N VAL A 133 -6.35 -14.60 28.25
CA VAL A 133 -5.27 -14.26 29.20
C VAL A 133 -3.91 -14.12 28.54
N SER A 134 -3.72 -14.72 27.35
CA SER A 134 -2.52 -14.55 26.53
C SER A 134 -2.36 -13.13 25.95
N PHE A 135 -3.35 -12.24 26.12
CA PHE A 135 -3.37 -10.88 25.56
C PHE A 135 -3.64 -9.78 26.61
N PRO A 136 -2.86 -9.71 27.71
CA PRO A 136 -3.14 -8.76 28.80
C PRO A 136 -3.01 -7.30 28.35
N ASP A 137 -2.07 -7.00 27.43
CA ASP A 137 -1.90 -5.65 26.88
C ASP A 137 -3.08 -5.22 26.01
N HIS A 138 -3.69 -6.13 25.25
CA HIS A 138 -4.88 -5.81 24.45
C HIS A 138 -6.04 -5.38 25.33
N ALA A 139 -6.27 -6.09 26.44
CA ALA A 139 -7.30 -5.73 27.42
C ALA A 139 -7.01 -4.36 28.05
N ARG A 140 -5.76 -4.13 28.48
CA ARG A 140 -5.33 -2.87 29.10
C ARG A 140 -5.46 -1.68 28.14
N VAL A 141 -4.84 -1.75 26.97
CA VAL A 141 -4.83 -0.64 25.99
C VAL A 141 -6.23 -0.34 25.46
N SER A 142 -7.08 -1.36 25.26
CA SER A 142 -8.47 -1.15 24.83
C SER A 142 -9.30 -0.39 25.88
N ARG A 143 -9.12 -0.70 27.17
CA ARG A 143 -9.77 0.04 28.27
C ARG A 143 -9.26 1.47 28.40
N GLU A 144 -7.96 1.68 28.26
CA GLU A 144 -7.35 3.02 28.30
C GLU A 144 -7.83 3.89 27.13
N THR A 145 -7.98 3.30 25.94
CA THR A 145 -8.32 4.02 24.70
C THR A 145 -9.82 4.26 24.54
N SER A 146 -10.67 3.33 25.00
CA SER A 146 -12.13 3.40 24.84
C SER A 146 -12.85 3.39 26.18
N ALA A 147 -13.31 4.57 26.61
CA ALA A 147 -14.12 4.73 27.81
C ALA A 147 -15.48 4.01 27.76
N GLN A 148 -15.88 3.49 26.59
CA GLN A 148 -17.13 2.71 26.43
C GLN A 148 -16.99 1.26 26.93
N ILE A 149 -15.75 0.74 27.06
CA ILE A 149 -15.51 -0.60 27.61
C ILE A 149 -15.75 -0.57 29.13
N GLY A 150 -16.98 -0.90 29.54
CA GLY A 150 -17.40 -0.90 30.94
C GLY A 150 -16.94 -2.13 31.73
N PHE A 151 -16.60 -3.23 31.05
CA PHE A 151 -16.11 -4.46 31.68
C PHE A 151 -15.23 -5.26 30.72
N VAL A 152 -14.37 -6.12 31.31
CA VAL A 152 -13.58 -7.12 30.58
C VAL A 152 -13.78 -8.48 31.26
N ILE A 153 -14.01 -9.53 30.48
CA ILE A 153 -14.08 -10.93 30.91
C ILE A 153 -12.84 -11.64 30.37
N ALA A 154 -12.16 -12.41 31.22
CA ALA A 154 -10.95 -13.14 30.86
C ALA A 154 -11.27 -14.57 30.40
N ILE A 155 -10.73 -15.03 29.27
CA ILE A 155 -10.74 -16.47 28.93
C ILE A 155 -9.53 -17.11 29.60
N GLY A 156 -9.76 -17.65 30.80
CA GLY A 156 -8.74 -18.09 31.76
C GLY A 156 -8.62 -17.13 32.94
N GLU A 157 -7.72 -17.45 33.89
CA GLU A 157 -7.49 -16.64 35.09
C GLU A 157 -6.57 -15.45 34.82
N ALA A 158 -7.06 -14.22 35.04
CA ALA A 158 -6.26 -13.00 34.90
C ALA A 158 -6.72 -11.86 35.80
N GLU A 159 -5.81 -10.92 36.10
CA GLU A 159 -6.10 -9.76 36.94
C GLU A 159 -7.00 -8.71 36.26
N PHE A 160 -7.07 -8.71 34.93
CA PHE A 160 -7.79 -7.68 34.18
C PHE A 160 -9.32 -7.90 34.11
N GLY A 161 -9.83 -9.04 34.56
CA GLY A 161 -11.26 -9.34 34.56
C GLY A 161 -11.60 -10.74 35.10
N PRO A 162 -12.86 -10.96 35.54
CA PRO A 162 -13.31 -12.28 36.00
C PRO A 162 -13.19 -13.35 34.91
N SER A 163 -12.92 -14.59 35.34
CA SER A 163 -12.77 -15.75 34.47
C SER A 163 -14.10 -16.14 33.80
N TYR A 164 -14.06 -16.38 32.49
CA TYR A 164 -15.20 -16.77 31.67
C TYR A 164 -15.83 -18.07 32.20
N ASP A 165 -15.02 -19.05 32.54
CA ASP A 165 -15.51 -20.35 33.02
C ASP A 165 -16.11 -20.25 34.43
N GLU A 166 -15.54 -19.45 35.33
CA GLU A 166 -16.14 -19.18 36.64
C GLU A 166 -17.50 -18.48 36.52
N ILE A 167 -17.64 -17.54 35.59
CA ILE A 167 -18.93 -16.89 35.30
C ILE A 167 -19.94 -17.91 34.75
N VAL A 168 -19.51 -18.78 33.83
CA VAL A 168 -20.38 -19.85 33.32
C VAL A 168 -20.86 -20.73 34.48
N GLU A 169 -19.96 -21.17 35.36
CA GLU A 169 -20.28 -21.98 36.53
C GLU A 169 -21.29 -21.29 37.47
N GLU A 170 -21.09 -20.00 37.77
CA GLU A 170 -21.99 -19.18 38.61
C GLU A 170 -23.41 -19.09 38.02
N PHE A 171 -23.52 -19.05 36.69
CA PHE A 171 -24.77 -18.87 35.96
C PHE A 171 -25.36 -20.19 35.41
N LEU A 172 -24.78 -21.36 35.71
CA LEU A 172 -25.32 -22.64 35.27
C LEU A 172 -26.78 -22.82 35.69
N GLY A 173 -27.60 -23.34 34.77
CA GLY A 173 -29.04 -23.53 34.97
C GLY A 173 -29.88 -22.24 34.85
N ARG A 174 -29.26 -21.08 34.65
CA ARG A 174 -29.97 -19.86 34.25
C ARG A 174 -30.06 -19.81 32.72
N ALA A 175 -31.21 -19.40 32.22
CA ALA A 175 -31.41 -19.16 30.79
C ALA A 175 -31.56 -17.66 30.54
N ALA A 176 -30.87 -17.15 29.53
CA ALA A 176 -31.11 -15.81 29.01
C ALA A 176 -32.47 -15.76 28.28
N LEU A 177 -33.01 -14.55 28.15
CA LEU A 177 -34.12 -14.33 27.22
C LEU A 177 -33.58 -14.47 25.78
N ASP A 178 -34.14 -15.41 25.03
CA ASP A 178 -33.89 -15.53 23.57
C ASP A 178 -34.51 -14.30 22.88
N GLU A 179 -33.66 -13.34 22.56
CA GLU A 179 -34.09 -12.03 22.09
C GLU A 179 -34.72 -12.10 20.71
N ARG A 180 -35.74 -11.26 20.52
CA ARG A 180 -36.43 -11.16 19.24
C ARG A 180 -35.60 -10.30 18.29
N VAL A 181 -35.27 -10.86 17.13
CA VAL A 181 -34.49 -10.18 16.09
C VAL A 181 -35.26 -10.02 14.79
N GLU A 182 -35.06 -8.86 14.18
CA GLU A 182 -35.52 -8.48 12.86
C GLU A 182 -34.44 -8.78 11.82
N ARG A 183 -34.84 -8.84 10.55
CA ARG A 183 -33.96 -9.15 9.41
C ARG A 183 -32.68 -8.30 9.41
N ASP A 184 -32.83 -7.01 9.70
CA ASP A 184 -31.76 -6.02 9.58
C ASP A 184 -31.05 -5.73 10.91
N ASP A 185 -31.39 -6.46 11.99
CA ASP A 185 -30.66 -6.34 13.26
C ASP A 185 -29.22 -6.85 13.08
N PRO A 186 -28.21 -6.04 13.44
CA PRO A 186 -26.82 -6.46 13.43
C PRO A 186 -26.57 -7.63 14.38
N CYS A 187 -25.81 -8.62 13.93
CA CYS A 187 -25.33 -9.71 14.78
C CYS A 187 -23.81 -9.72 14.87
N TRP A 188 -23.10 -9.28 13.83
CA TRP A 188 -21.65 -9.38 13.78
C TRP A 188 -21.05 -8.16 13.06
N PHE A 189 -20.14 -7.44 13.73
CA PHE A 189 -19.27 -6.47 13.05
C PHE A 189 -18.02 -7.17 12.56
N PHE A 190 -17.95 -7.36 11.26
CA PHE A 190 -16.83 -7.99 10.58
C PHE A 190 -15.85 -6.93 10.13
N PHE A 191 -14.70 -6.80 10.81
CA PHE A 191 -13.71 -5.81 10.41
C PHE A 191 -12.95 -6.24 9.15
N THR A 192 -12.93 -5.37 8.14
CA THR A 192 -12.20 -5.56 6.88
C THR A 192 -11.09 -4.53 6.74
N SER A 193 -9.95 -4.90 6.15
CA SER A 193 -8.83 -3.99 5.91
C SER A 193 -9.19 -3.01 4.78
N GLY A 194 -9.38 -1.73 5.12
CA GLY A 194 -9.71 -0.69 4.15
C GLY A 194 -8.53 -0.24 3.30
N THR A 195 -8.79 0.22 2.07
CA THR A 195 -7.80 0.84 1.16
C THR A 195 -7.14 2.10 1.75
N THR A 196 -7.84 2.79 2.66
CA THR A 196 -7.36 3.97 3.40
C THR A 196 -6.43 3.64 4.57
N GLY A 197 -6.13 2.35 4.80
CA GLY A 197 -5.20 1.88 5.83
C GLY A 197 -5.83 1.58 7.19
N ARG A 198 -7.04 2.06 7.50
CA ARG A 198 -7.75 1.73 8.74
C ARG A 198 -8.87 0.69 8.53
N PRO A 199 -9.05 -0.29 9.41
CA PRO A 199 -10.15 -1.26 9.31
C PRO A 199 -11.53 -0.61 9.39
N LYS A 200 -12.48 -1.16 8.63
CA LYS A 200 -13.89 -0.74 8.59
C LYS A 200 -14.78 -1.88 9.10
N ALA A 201 -15.80 -1.58 9.91
CA ALA A 201 -16.73 -2.58 10.41
C ALA A 201 -17.85 -2.83 9.39
N ALA A 202 -17.77 -3.94 8.66
CA ALA A 202 -18.87 -4.43 7.83
C ALA A 202 -19.98 -4.99 8.75
N VAL A 203 -21.20 -4.45 8.63
CA VAL A 203 -22.33 -4.82 9.48
C VAL A 203 -23.05 -6.03 8.90
N LEU A 204 -22.88 -7.18 9.55
CA LEU A 204 -23.61 -8.41 9.20
C LEU A 204 -24.87 -8.54 10.06
N THR A 205 -25.99 -8.87 9.41
CA THR A 205 -27.30 -8.96 10.07
C THR A 205 -27.81 -10.38 10.23
N HIS A 206 -28.76 -10.58 11.14
CA HIS A 206 -29.41 -11.87 11.34
C HIS A 206 -30.07 -12.41 10.06
N GLY A 207 -30.74 -11.55 9.29
CA GLY A 207 -31.40 -11.94 8.04
C GLY A 207 -30.40 -12.36 6.96
N GLN A 208 -29.36 -11.55 6.76
CA GLN A 208 -28.27 -11.86 5.83
C GLN A 208 -27.60 -13.18 6.17
N MET A 209 -27.19 -13.38 7.43
CA MET A 209 -26.49 -14.59 7.85
C MET A 209 -27.36 -15.85 7.77
N ASN A 210 -28.67 -15.74 8.04
CA ASN A 210 -29.60 -16.85 7.80
C ASN A 210 -29.65 -17.25 6.31
N PHE A 211 -29.68 -16.28 5.39
CA PHE A 211 -29.57 -16.56 3.96
C PHE A 211 -28.23 -17.22 3.62
N VAL A 212 -27.13 -16.66 4.14
CA VAL A 212 -25.77 -17.16 3.90
C VAL A 212 -25.63 -18.61 4.34
N VAL A 213 -26.13 -18.99 5.52
CA VAL A 213 -26.12 -20.38 6.00
C VAL A 213 -26.87 -21.30 5.03
N ASN A 214 -28.10 -20.96 4.63
CA ASN A 214 -28.87 -21.77 3.67
C ASN A 214 -28.16 -21.87 2.32
N ASN A 215 -27.61 -20.77 1.84
CA ASN A 215 -26.90 -20.71 0.58
C ASN A 215 -25.63 -21.57 0.63
N HIS A 216 -24.89 -21.59 1.75
CA HIS A 216 -23.71 -22.46 1.92
C HIS A 216 -24.09 -23.94 1.92
N LEU A 217 -25.21 -24.30 2.56
CA LEU A 217 -25.72 -25.67 2.57
C LEU A 217 -26.25 -26.12 1.21
N CYS A 218 -26.80 -25.19 0.43
CA CYS A 218 -27.35 -25.47 -0.89
C CYS A 218 -26.23 -25.70 -1.90
N ASP A 219 -25.32 -24.73 -2.03
CA ASP A 219 -24.41 -24.67 -3.19
C ASP A 219 -22.97 -25.04 -2.86
N LEU A 220 -22.52 -24.79 -1.61
CA LEU A 220 -21.12 -24.97 -1.23
C LEU A 220 -20.85 -26.34 -0.60
N MET A 221 -21.77 -26.81 0.24
CA MET A 221 -21.65 -28.06 1.00
C MET A 221 -22.97 -28.86 0.99
N PRO A 222 -23.48 -29.23 -0.19
CA PRO A 222 -24.74 -29.97 -0.30
C PRO A 222 -24.69 -31.29 0.49
N GLY A 223 -25.73 -31.56 1.28
CA GLY A 223 -25.85 -32.84 2.01
C GLY A 223 -24.96 -32.98 3.24
N VAL A 224 -24.54 -31.87 3.86
CA VAL A 224 -24.03 -31.89 5.24
C VAL A 224 -25.15 -32.25 6.23
N THR A 225 -24.82 -33.07 7.23
CA THR A 225 -25.74 -33.60 8.24
C THR A 225 -25.07 -33.67 9.61
N SER A 226 -25.80 -34.06 10.66
CA SER A 226 -25.23 -34.26 11.99
C SER A 226 -24.22 -35.41 12.09
N ALA A 227 -24.16 -36.30 11.10
CA ALA A 227 -23.14 -37.35 11.04
C ALA A 227 -21.74 -36.79 10.71
N ASP A 228 -21.68 -35.60 10.12
CA ASP A 228 -20.45 -34.97 9.65
C ASP A 228 -19.60 -34.38 10.78
N ALA A 229 -18.37 -34.01 10.42
CA ALA A 229 -17.42 -33.33 11.30
C ALA A 229 -16.63 -32.30 10.51
N ALA A 230 -16.41 -31.14 11.13
CA ALA A 230 -15.72 -30.01 10.52
C ALA A 230 -14.43 -29.67 11.27
N LEU A 231 -13.29 -29.66 10.58
CA LEU A 231 -12.02 -29.22 11.17
C LEU A 231 -11.83 -27.71 10.99
N VAL A 232 -11.49 -27.03 12.08
CA VAL A 232 -11.18 -25.59 12.10
C VAL A 232 -9.67 -25.38 12.03
N VAL A 233 -9.19 -25.02 10.83
CA VAL A 233 -7.77 -24.67 10.60
C VAL A 233 -7.55 -23.18 10.34
N ALA A 234 -8.63 -22.40 10.23
CA ALA A 234 -8.61 -20.97 9.99
C ALA A 234 -9.23 -20.18 11.17
N PRO A 235 -8.98 -18.87 11.32
CA PRO A 235 -9.48 -18.08 12.44
C PRO A 235 -11.02 -18.02 12.50
N LEU A 236 -11.59 -18.32 13.67
CA LEU A 236 -13.03 -18.23 13.94
C LEU A 236 -13.56 -16.80 13.85
N SER A 237 -12.70 -15.80 14.05
CA SER A 237 -13.04 -14.38 13.89
C SER A 237 -13.36 -13.99 12.45
N HIS A 238 -13.18 -14.90 11.48
CA HIS A 238 -13.26 -14.65 10.04
C HIS A 238 -14.07 -15.74 9.33
N GLY A 239 -13.74 -16.08 8.08
CA GLY A 239 -14.46 -17.07 7.28
C GLY A 239 -14.73 -18.38 8.02
N ALA A 240 -13.80 -18.88 8.84
CA ALA A 240 -14.05 -20.13 9.58
C ALA A 240 -15.29 -20.03 10.50
N GLY A 241 -15.55 -18.87 11.11
CA GLY A 241 -16.76 -18.64 11.92
C GLY A 241 -18.04 -18.73 11.09
N VAL A 242 -18.05 -18.17 9.86
CA VAL A 242 -19.18 -18.29 8.92
C VAL A 242 -19.43 -19.77 8.56
N HIS A 243 -18.37 -20.52 8.31
CA HIS A 243 -18.48 -21.97 8.06
C HIS A 243 -19.00 -22.72 9.27
N GLN A 244 -18.52 -22.40 10.49
CA GLN A 244 -18.99 -23.07 11.71
C GLN A 244 -20.48 -22.79 12.00
N LEU A 245 -21.01 -21.61 11.69
CA LEU A 245 -22.46 -21.36 11.77
C LEU A 245 -23.25 -22.35 10.91
N THR A 246 -22.72 -22.67 9.73
CA THR A 246 -23.32 -23.65 8.82
C THR A 246 -23.29 -25.07 9.39
N GLN A 247 -22.17 -25.45 10.03
CA GLN A 247 -22.03 -26.76 10.68
C GLN A 247 -23.01 -26.92 11.85
N VAL A 248 -23.10 -25.90 12.70
CA VAL A 248 -24.03 -25.88 13.85
C VAL A 248 -25.48 -25.96 13.38
N ALA A 249 -25.85 -25.32 12.27
CA ALA A 249 -27.21 -25.39 11.71
C ALA A 249 -27.67 -26.83 11.39
N HIS A 250 -26.74 -27.70 10.98
CA HIS A 250 -26.99 -29.12 10.73
C HIS A 250 -26.57 -30.05 11.88
N GLY A 251 -26.07 -29.51 12.99
CA GLY A 251 -25.60 -30.30 14.14
C GLY A 251 -24.32 -31.09 13.85
N ALA A 252 -23.54 -30.68 12.85
CA ALA A 252 -22.23 -31.27 12.57
C ALA A 252 -21.21 -30.83 13.63
N LYS A 253 -20.37 -31.77 14.09
CA LYS A 253 -19.43 -31.53 15.18
C LYS A 253 -18.25 -30.65 14.73
N THR A 254 -17.85 -29.71 15.57
CA THR A 254 -16.71 -28.80 15.36
C THR A 254 -15.46 -29.38 16.00
N ILE A 255 -14.38 -29.52 15.25
CA ILE A 255 -13.09 -30.03 15.73
C ILE A 255 -12.07 -28.88 15.69
N LEU A 256 -11.55 -28.48 16.84
CA LEU A 256 -10.49 -27.48 16.96
C LEU A 256 -9.11 -28.15 17.06
N LEU A 257 -8.09 -27.49 16.53
CA LEU A 257 -6.70 -27.91 16.76
C LEU A 257 -6.34 -27.79 18.25
N PRO A 258 -5.51 -28.71 18.78
CA PRO A 258 -5.20 -28.78 20.21
C PRO A 258 -4.28 -27.65 20.67
N THR A 259 -3.54 -27.00 19.77
CA THR A 259 -2.60 -25.93 20.09
C THR A 259 -2.78 -24.74 19.16
N GLU A 260 -2.23 -23.59 19.56
CA GLU A 260 -2.28 -22.35 18.78
C GLU A 260 -1.43 -22.40 17.50
N LYS A 261 -0.36 -23.19 17.50
CA LYS A 261 0.47 -23.37 16.31
C LYS A 261 -0.23 -24.33 15.37
N PHE A 262 -0.20 -24.01 14.08
CA PHE A 262 -0.73 -24.90 13.06
C PHE A 262 0.17 -26.13 12.95
N ASP A 263 -0.28 -27.23 13.55
CA ASP A 263 0.36 -28.54 13.50
C ASP A 263 -0.32 -29.40 12.45
N ILE A 264 0.43 -29.69 11.38
CA ILE A 264 -0.07 -30.40 10.20
C ILE A 264 -0.30 -31.89 10.49
N ASP A 265 0.58 -32.53 11.26
CA ASP A 265 0.41 -33.95 11.61
C ASP A 265 -0.80 -34.12 12.54
N ALA A 266 -0.97 -33.21 13.51
CA ALA A 266 -2.16 -33.19 14.36
C ALA A 266 -3.45 -32.93 13.58
N ALA A 267 -3.43 -32.05 12.57
CA ALA A 267 -4.58 -31.82 11.70
C ALA A 267 -5.01 -33.10 10.97
N TRP A 268 -4.06 -33.81 10.36
CA TRP A 268 -4.31 -35.09 9.69
C TRP A 268 -4.77 -36.19 10.66
N ALA A 269 -4.18 -36.29 11.85
CA ALA A 269 -4.60 -37.22 12.88
C ALA A 269 -6.06 -36.97 13.33
N LEU A 270 -6.47 -35.70 13.42
CA LEU A 270 -7.84 -35.33 13.74
C LEU A 270 -8.81 -35.62 12.60
N ILE A 271 -8.38 -35.46 11.34
CA ILE A 271 -9.18 -35.82 10.15
C ILE A 271 -9.56 -37.30 10.22
N GLU A 272 -8.58 -38.18 10.44
CA GLU A 272 -8.80 -39.61 10.57
C GLU A 272 -9.66 -39.93 11.81
N LYS A 273 -9.25 -39.46 12.99
CA LYS A 273 -9.89 -39.78 14.28
C LYS A 273 -11.38 -39.42 14.30
N TRP A 274 -11.72 -38.24 13.79
CA TRP A 274 -13.08 -37.71 13.84
C TRP A 274 -13.85 -37.89 12.53
N ARG A 275 -13.25 -38.56 11.55
CA ARG A 275 -13.80 -38.73 10.20
C ARG A 275 -14.28 -37.41 9.61
N VAL A 276 -13.41 -36.40 9.66
CA VAL A 276 -13.71 -35.05 9.19
C VAL A 276 -14.15 -35.12 7.73
N SER A 277 -15.27 -34.48 7.42
CA SER A 277 -15.84 -34.47 6.07
C SER A 277 -15.81 -33.10 5.42
N THR A 278 -15.64 -32.03 6.21
CA THR A 278 -15.52 -30.67 5.70
C THR A 278 -14.48 -29.86 6.46
N MET A 279 -13.82 -28.94 5.75
CA MET A 279 -12.96 -27.94 6.38
C MET A 279 -12.90 -26.70 5.49
N PHE A 280 -12.82 -25.54 6.13
CA PHE A 280 -12.51 -24.28 5.45
C PHE A 280 -11.05 -23.93 5.66
N THR A 281 -10.36 -23.65 4.57
CA THR A 281 -8.93 -23.36 4.52
C THR A 281 -8.63 -22.21 3.57
N VAL A 282 -7.39 -21.74 3.58
CA VAL A 282 -6.84 -20.83 2.58
C VAL A 282 -5.85 -21.61 1.71
N PRO A 283 -5.57 -21.17 0.47
CA PRO A 283 -4.65 -21.86 -0.44
C PRO A 283 -3.32 -22.25 0.21
N THR A 284 -2.72 -21.37 1.01
CA THR A 284 -1.46 -21.64 1.71
C THR A 284 -1.56 -22.80 2.71
N ILE A 285 -2.64 -22.87 3.49
CA ILE A 285 -2.83 -23.97 4.45
C ILE A 285 -3.11 -25.28 3.70
N LEU A 286 -3.92 -25.24 2.64
CA LEU A 286 -4.18 -26.42 1.81
C LEU A 286 -2.90 -26.96 1.18
N LYS A 287 -2.05 -26.09 0.65
CA LYS A 287 -0.74 -26.45 0.12
C LYS A 287 0.13 -27.14 1.18
N LEU A 288 0.27 -26.53 2.36
CA LEU A 288 1.04 -27.11 3.46
C LEU A 288 0.50 -28.50 3.88
N LEU A 289 -0.82 -28.67 3.91
CA LEU A 289 -1.44 -29.97 4.23
C LEU A 289 -1.08 -31.05 3.21
N VAL A 290 -1.18 -30.76 1.90
CA VAL A 290 -0.96 -31.76 0.84
C VAL A 290 0.52 -32.01 0.51
N GLU A 291 1.42 -31.10 0.87
CA GLU A 291 2.88 -31.29 0.71
C GLU A 291 3.52 -32.05 1.89
N HIS A 292 2.84 -32.12 3.03
CA HIS A 292 3.37 -32.78 4.21
C HIS A 292 3.22 -34.31 4.11
N PRO A 293 4.24 -35.11 4.53
CA PRO A 293 4.18 -36.58 4.48
C PRO A 293 2.99 -37.20 5.22
N ALA A 294 2.41 -36.46 6.18
CA ALA A 294 1.22 -36.90 6.91
C ALA A 294 -0.03 -37.08 6.01
N ALA A 295 -0.08 -36.42 4.85
CA ALA A 295 -1.18 -36.62 3.89
C ALA A 295 -1.27 -38.08 3.40
N GLU A 296 -0.14 -38.78 3.28
CA GLU A 296 -0.10 -40.20 2.90
C GLU A 296 -0.18 -41.15 4.10
N LYS A 297 0.00 -40.63 5.33
CA LYS A 297 0.06 -41.40 6.57
C LYS A 297 -1.31 -41.70 7.17
N TYR A 298 -2.27 -40.76 7.05
CA TYR A 298 -3.57 -40.82 7.73
C TYR A 298 -4.71 -41.03 6.74
N ASP A 299 -5.74 -41.79 7.13
CA ASP A 299 -6.96 -41.96 6.33
C ASP A 299 -7.77 -40.66 6.28
N HIS A 300 -7.90 -40.11 5.07
CA HIS A 300 -8.69 -38.92 4.80
C HIS A 300 -9.85 -39.18 3.82
N SER A 301 -10.28 -40.43 3.68
CA SER A 301 -11.39 -40.84 2.80
C SER A 301 -12.75 -40.27 3.19
N SER A 302 -12.88 -39.74 4.41
CA SER A 302 -14.11 -39.08 4.87
C SER A 302 -14.30 -37.68 4.30
N LEU A 303 -13.25 -37.04 3.78
CA LEU A 303 -13.33 -35.69 3.23
C LEU A 303 -14.26 -35.64 2.02
N ARG A 304 -15.18 -34.66 2.02
CA ARG A 304 -16.09 -34.36 0.91
C ARG A 304 -15.93 -32.93 0.41
N TYR A 305 -15.70 -31.99 1.34
CA TYR A 305 -15.65 -30.56 1.06
C TYR A 305 -14.43 -29.90 1.72
N VAL A 306 -13.31 -29.85 1.01
CA VAL A 306 -12.11 -29.09 1.38
C VAL A 306 -12.20 -27.73 0.70
N ILE A 307 -12.76 -26.77 1.44
CA ILE A 307 -13.16 -25.47 0.89
C ILE A 307 -11.98 -24.51 0.97
N TYR A 308 -11.56 -23.93 -0.15
CA TYR A 308 -10.53 -22.90 -0.18
C TYR A 308 -11.08 -21.58 -0.72
N ALA A 309 -10.71 -20.48 -0.07
CA ALA A 309 -11.03 -19.14 -0.52
C ALA A 309 -10.10 -18.10 0.11
N GLY A 310 -10.41 -16.83 -0.11
CA GLY A 310 -9.74 -15.68 0.52
C GLY A 310 -8.46 -15.23 -0.17
N ALA A 311 -7.87 -16.08 -1.03
CA ALA A 311 -6.80 -15.76 -1.94
C ALA A 311 -6.92 -16.64 -3.21
N PRO A 312 -6.32 -16.23 -4.34
CA PRO A 312 -6.16 -17.10 -5.49
C PRO A 312 -5.41 -18.39 -5.11
N MET A 313 -5.85 -19.53 -5.63
CA MET A 313 -5.09 -20.78 -5.57
C MET A 313 -4.49 -21.05 -6.94
N TYR A 314 -3.20 -21.28 -6.96
CA TYR A 314 -2.48 -21.51 -8.19
C TYR A 314 -2.82 -22.85 -8.82
N ARG A 315 -2.81 -22.91 -10.16
CA ARG A 315 -3.24 -24.10 -10.90
C ARG A 315 -2.44 -25.34 -10.53
N GLU A 316 -1.12 -25.23 -10.38
CA GLU A 316 -0.27 -26.38 -10.01
C GLU A 316 -0.52 -26.85 -8.57
N ASP A 317 -0.80 -25.94 -7.64
CA ASP A 317 -1.20 -26.30 -6.28
C ASP A 317 -2.58 -26.97 -6.29
N GLN A 318 -3.53 -26.52 -7.13
CA GLN A 318 -4.82 -27.18 -7.30
C GLN A 318 -4.66 -28.60 -7.84
N LYS A 319 -3.85 -28.80 -8.88
CA LYS A 319 -3.57 -30.13 -9.43
C LYS A 319 -2.94 -31.05 -8.39
N ARG A 320 -1.98 -30.54 -7.60
CA ARG A 320 -1.38 -31.28 -6.50
C ARG A 320 -2.41 -31.66 -5.44
N ALA A 321 -3.26 -30.73 -5.03
CA ALA A 321 -4.32 -30.99 -4.08
C ALA A 321 -5.31 -32.04 -4.60
N LEU A 322 -5.68 -31.99 -5.89
CA LEU A 322 -6.53 -33.00 -6.52
C LEU A 322 -5.86 -34.37 -6.60
N LYS A 323 -4.55 -34.42 -6.86
CA LYS A 323 -3.78 -35.68 -6.88
C LYS A 323 -3.65 -36.31 -5.49
N SER A 324 -3.51 -35.47 -4.45
CA SER A 324 -3.39 -35.93 -3.06
C SER A 324 -4.74 -36.28 -2.44
N LEU A 325 -5.78 -35.45 -2.63
CA LEU A 325 -7.05 -35.54 -1.90
C LEU A 325 -8.20 -36.13 -2.73
N GLY A 326 -8.04 -36.21 -4.05
CA GLY A 326 -9.13 -36.50 -4.97
C GLY A 326 -10.06 -35.30 -5.20
N SER A 327 -11.23 -35.57 -5.77
CA SER A 327 -12.22 -34.55 -6.16
C SER A 327 -13.07 -34.10 -4.97
N VAL A 328 -12.42 -33.50 -3.97
CA VAL A 328 -13.06 -33.00 -2.73
C VAL A 328 -12.85 -31.51 -2.50
N ILE A 329 -12.00 -30.85 -3.29
CA ILE A 329 -11.74 -29.41 -3.14
C ILE A 329 -12.89 -28.58 -3.72
N VAL A 330 -13.22 -27.49 -3.05
CA VAL A 330 -14.29 -26.55 -3.44
C VAL A 330 -13.73 -25.13 -3.39
N GLN A 331 -13.93 -24.34 -4.44
CA GLN A 331 -13.59 -22.93 -4.42
C GLN A 331 -14.84 -22.09 -4.19
N TYR A 332 -14.71 -20.98 -3.47
CA TYR A 332 -15.66 -19.89 -3.60
C TYR A 332 -14.95 -18.55 -3.72
N PHE A 333 -15.61 -17.60 -4.37
CA PHE A 333 -15.23 -16.18 -4.29
C PHE A 333 -16.21 -15.44 -3.39
N GLY A 334 -15.64 -14.49 -2.63
CA GLY A 334 -16.37 -13.61 -1.75
C GLY A 334 -15.43 -12.75 -0.91
N LEU A 335 -16.04 -11.85 -0.15
CA LEU A 335 -15.38 -10.92 0.76
C LEU A 335 -16.17 -10.83 2.07
N GLY A 336 -15.65 -10.15 3.09
CA GLY A 336 -16.32 -10.05 4.40
C GLY A 336 -17.74 -9.46 4.27
N GLU A 337 -17.89 -8.49 3.38
CA GLU A 337 -19.12 -7.79 3.03
C GLU A 337 -20.17 -8.67 2.34
N VAL A 338 -19.80 -9.86 1.83
CA VAL A 338 -20.73 -10.82 1.20
C VAL A 338 -20.58 -12.23 1.81
N THR A 339 -19.77 -12.36 2.87
CA THR A 339 -19.58 -13.58 3.67
C THR A 339 -19.32 -14.86 2.87
N GLY A 340 -18.57 -14.75 1.76
CA GLY A 340 -18.20 -15.92 0.93
C GLY A 340 -19.30 -16.46 0.00
N ALA A 341 -20.35 -15.67 -0.27
CA ALA A 341 -21.52 -16.15 -1.00
C ALA A 341 -21.60 -15.78 -2.48
N ILE A 342 -20.54 -15.25 -3.12
CA ILE A 342 -20.66 -14.70 -4.49
C ILE A 342 -20.69 -15.80 -5.54
N THR A 343 -19.62 -16.58 -5.68
CA THR A 343 -19.56 -17.70 -6.63
C THR A 343 -19.08 -18.99 -5.97
N VAL A 344 -19.34 -20.12 -6.62
CA VAL A 344 -18.82 -21.44 -6.22
C VAL A 344 -18.29 -22.22 -7.42
N LEU A 345 -17.14 -22.87 -7.24
CA LEU A 345 -16.65 -23.94 -8.11
C LEU A 345 -16.74 -25.26 -7.33
N PRO A 346 -17.75 -26.12 -7.61
CA PRO A 346 -17.92 -27.39 -6.90
C PRO A 346 -16.81 -28.39 -7.26
N PRO A 347 -16.67 -29.50 -6.50
CA PRO A 347 -15.61 -30.48 -6.75
C PRO A 347 -15.67 -31.08 -8.15
N ALA A 348 -16.88 -31.35 -8.66
CA ALA A 348 -17.10 -31.94 -9.97
C ALA A 348 -16.60 -31.08 -11.15
N LEU A 349 -16.34 -29.78 -10.93
CA LEU A 349 -15.82 -28.87 -11.94
C LEU A 349 -14.31 -28.60 -11.77
N HIS A 350 -13.66 -29.24 -10.80
CA HIS A 350 -12.21 -29.27 -10.72
C HIS A 350 -11.65 -30.45 -11.52
N SER A 351 -10.52 -30.24 -12.18
CA SER A 351 -9.81 -31.29 -12.92
C SER A 351 -8.34 -31.33 -12.52
N ALA A 352 -7.79 -32.53 -12.33
CA ALA A 352 -6.37 -32.74 -12.04
C ALA A 352 -5.48 -32.51 -13.29
N GLU A 353 -6.07 -32.55 -14.48
CA GLU A 353 -5.38 -32.39 -15.76
C GLU A 353 -5.99 -31.23 -16.54
N ASP A 354 -5.18 -30.60 -17.39
CA ASP A 354 -5.65 -29.55 -18.29
C ASP A 354 -6.13 -30.20 -19.60
N GLY A 355 -7.30 -29.82 -20.08
CA GLY A 355 -7.91 -30.43 -21.25
C GLY A 355 -9.08 -29.62 -21.77
N GLU A 356 -9.66 -30.09 -22.87
CA GLU A 356 -10.83 -29.48 -23.49
C GLU A 356 -12.01 -29.47 -22.50
N GLY A 357 -12.63 -28.30 -22.30
CA GLY A 357 -13.74 -28.12 -21.36
C GLY A 357 -13.35 -27.72 -19.93
N VAL A 358 -12.06 -27.74 -19.56
CA VAL A 358 -11.60 -27.26 -18.24
C VAL A 358 -11.51 -25.73 -18.26
N LYS A 359 -12.29 -25.07 -17.41
CA LYS A 359 -12.35 -23.61 -17.27
C LYS A 359 -11.21 -23.10 -16.36
N ILE A 360 -9.97 -23.20 -16.83
CA ILE A 360 -8.78 -22.81 -16.03
C ILE A 360 -8.90 -21.35 -15.58
N GLY A 361 -8.65 -21.10 -14.29
CA GLY A 361 -8.65 -19.75 -13.70
C GLY A 361 -10.03 -19.24 -13.27
N THR A 362 -11.11 -19.99 -13.55
CA THR A 362 -12.44 -19.59 -13.10
C THR A 362 -12.56 -19.62 -11.57
N CYS A 363 -13.37 -18.71 -11.05
CA CYS A 363 -13.83 -18.71 -9.66
C CYS A 363 -15.22 -19.35 -9.53
N GLY A 364 -15.68 -20.04 -10.57
CA GLY A 364 -16.97 -20.71 -10.60
C GLY A 364 -18.12 -19.81 -11.05
N MET A 365 -19.33 -20.19 -10.69
CA MET A 365 -20.58 -19.55 -11.11
C MET A 365 -21.27 -18.90 -9.93
N GLU A 366 -22.14 -17.92 -10.19
CA GLU A 366 -22.93 -17.24 -9.16
C GLU A 366 -23.73 -18.22 -8.27
N ARG A 367 -23.80 -17.94 -6.97
CA ARG A 367 -24.55 -18.78 -6.03
C ARG A 367 -26.04 -18.43 -6.03
N THR A 368 -26.88 -19.38 -5.65
CA THR A 368 -28.34 -19.28 -5.62
C THR A 368 -28.81 -18.04 -4.86
N GLY A 369 -29.59 -17.17 -5.52
CA GLY A 369 -30.11 -15.95 -4.90
C GLY A 369 -29.11 -14.79 -4.83
N MET A 370 -27.92 -14.95 -5.42
CA MET A 370 -27.01 -13.86 -5.75
C MET A 370 -27.08 -13.60 -7.25
N GLN A 371 -26.79 -12.35 -7.62
CA GLN A 371 -26.58 -11.96 -9.01
C GLN A 371 -25.22 -11.26 -9.10
N VAL A 372 -24.43 -11.66 -10.09
CA VAL A 372 -23.13 -11.05 -10.41
C VAL A 372 -23.24 -10.30 -11.73
N SER A 373 -22.72 -9.07 -11.78
CA SER A 373 -22.63 -8.28 -13.01
C SER A 373 -21.24 -7.69 -13.14
N ILE A 374 -20.67 -7.75 -14.35
CA ILE A 374 -19.39 -7.11 -14.66
C ILE A 374 -19.71 -5.74 -15.23
N GLN A 375 -19.31 -4.67 -14.54
CA GLN A 375 -19.73 -3.31 -14.88
C GLN A 375 -18.56 -2.41 -15.31
N ASN A 376 -18.82 -1.52 -16.26
CA ASN A 376 -17.89 -0.43 -16.61
C ASN A 376 -17.96 0.73 -15.59
N ASP A 377 -17.18 1.79 -15.81
CA ASP A 377 -17.13 2.96 -14.90
C ASP A 377 -18.45 3.71 -14.77
N THR A 378 -19.35 3.58 -15.74
CA THR A 378 -20.69 4.19 -15.71
C THR A 378 -21.74 3.30 -15.01
N GLY A 379 -21.39 2.05 -14.68
CA GLY A 379 -22.28 1.08 -14.04
C GLY A 379 -23.12 0.26 -15.02
N GLU A 380 -22.77 0.27 -16.31
CA GLU A 380 -23.41 -0.57 -17.32
C GLU A 380 -22.71 -1.92 -17.39
N GLU A 381 -23.49 -2.99 -17.57
CA GLU A 381 -22.96 -4.34 -17.74
C GLU A 381 -22.20 -4.47 -19.06
N VAL A 382 -21.00 -5.04 -19.01
CA VAL A 382 -20.17 -5.29 -20.20
C VAL A 382 -20.46 -6.66 -20.81
N PRO A 383 -20.24 -6.85 -22.13
CA PRO A 383 -20.37 -8.14 -22.79
C PRO A 383 -19.46 -9.25 -22.19
N PRO A 384 -19.75 -10.53 -22.46
CA PRO A 384 -18.88 -11.64 -22.07
C PRO A 384 -17.43 -11.43 -22.51
N PHE A 385 -16.51 -11.89 -21.66
CA PHE A 385 -15.04 -11.76 -21.77
C PHE A 385 -14.48 -10.32 -21.69
N GLU A 386 -15.33 -9.29 -21.67
CA GLU A 386 -14.88 -7.93 -21.42
C GLU A 386 -14.62 -7.72 -19.93
N THR A 387 -13.50 -7.07 -19.61
CA THR A 387 -13.10 -6.85 -18.22
C THR A 387 -13.74 -5.58 -17.67
N GLY A 388 -14.37 -5.71 -16.51
CA GLY A 388 -14.92 -4.60 -15.74
C GLY A 388 -14.86 -4.88 -14.24
N GLU A 389 -15.54 -4.06 -13.45
CA GLU A 389 -15.65 -4.24 -12.01
C GLU A 389 -16.71 -5.27 -11.66
N ILE A 390 -16.34 -6.23 -10.80
CA ILE A 390 -17.26 -7.25 -10.32
C ILE A 390 -18.19 -6.58 -9.31
N CYS A 391 -19.47 -6.48 -9.68
CA CYS A 391 -20.52 -5.92 -8.85
C CYS A 391 -21.53 -7.01 -8.51
N VAL A 392 -22.05 -6.99 -7.30
CA VAL A 392 -22.97 -8.04 -6.82
C VAL A 392 -24.19 -7.46 -6.13
N VAL A 393 -25.31 -8.16 -6.25
CA VAL A 393 -26.53 -7.87 -5.52
C VAL A 393 -27.13 -9.19 -5.02
N GLY A 394 -27.77 -9.13 -3.86
CA GLY A 394 -28.48 -10.26 -3.29
C GLY A 394 -28.50 -10.24 -1.77
N PRO A 395 -29.23 -11.16 -1.12
CA PRO A 395 -29.47 -11.11 0.32
C PRO A 395 -28.22 -11.39 1.17
N ALA A 396 -27.12 -11.86 0.58
CA ALA A 396 -25.85 -12.03 1.29
C ALA A 396 -25.02 -10.74 1.38
N VAL A 397 -25.37 -9.68 0.66
CA VAL A 397 -24.67 -8.39 0.78
C VAL A 397 -24.94 -7.78 2.16
N PHE A 398 -23.89 -7.34 2.84
CA PHE A 398 -23.95 -6.67 4.14
C PHE A 398 -24.83 -5.42 4.16
N ALA A 399 -25.20 -4.97 5.36
CA ALA A 399 -26.00 -3.76 5.53
C ALA A 399 -25.23 -2.46 5.23
N GLY A 400 -23.90 -2.53 5.16
CA GLY A 400 -23.00 -1.39 5.00
C GLY A 400 -21.92 -1.35 6.09
N TYR A 401 -21.02 -0.37 5.99
CA TYR A 401 -20.03 -0.05 6.99
C TYR A 401 -20.62 0.82 8.11
N TYR A 402 -20.39 0.40 9.35
CA TYR A 402 -20.84 1.12 10.54
C TYR A 402 -20.16 2.50 10.65
N ASP A 403 -20.98 3.53 10.92
CA ASP A 403 -20.53 4.92 11.14
C ASP A 403 -19.58 5.46 10.05
N ASN A 404 -19.83 5.08 8.79
CA ASN A 404 -18.97 5.45 7.66
C ASN A 404 -19.77 5.69 6.37
N PRO A 405 -20.54 6.81 6.29
CA PRO A 405 -21.38 7.11 5.13
C PRO A 405 -20.58 7.27 3.83
N GLU A 406 -19.37 7.84 3.88
CA GLU A 406 -18.51 8.00 2.70
C GLU A 406 -18.04 6.65 2.13
N ALA A 407 -17.72 5.68 2.99
CA ALA A 407 -17.36 4.34 2.53
C ALA A 407 -18.57 3.63 1.91
N ASN A 408 -19.78 3.85 2.46
CA ASN A 408 -21.01 3.26 1.93
C ASN A 408 -21.38 3.85 0.56
N GLU A 409 -21.30 5.17 0.41
CA GLU A 409 -21.54 5.83 -0.88
C GLU A 409 -20.58 5.33 -1.97
N LYS A 410 -19.31 5.09 -1.63
CA LYS A 410 -18.32 4.54 -2.57
C LYS A 410 -18.54 3.05 -2.88
N ALA A 411 -19.01 2.28 -1.89
CA ALA A 411 -19.19 0.84 -1.98
C ALA A 411 -20.44 0.43 -2.77
N PHE A 412 -21.43 1.31 -2.91
CA PHE A 412 -22.67 1.00 -3.60
C PHE A 412 -22.90 1.90 -4.82
N ARG A 413 -23.35 1.30 -5.92
CA ARG A 413 -23.76 2.02 -7.14
C ARG A 413 -25.10 1.47 -7.61
N HIS A 414 -26.14 2.30 -7.58
CA HIS A 414 -27.50 1.91 -8.01
C HIS A 414 -28.01 0.61 -7.35
N GLY A 415 -27.68 0.40 -6.07
CA GLY A 415 -28.05 -0.81 -5.32
C GLY A 415 -27.11 -2.01 -5.49
N TRP A 416 -26.15 -1.95 -6.42
CA TRP A 416 -25.08 -2.93 -6.55
C TRP A 416 -23.97 -2.66 -5.56
N PHE A 417 -23.50 -3.70 -4.88
CA PHE A 417 -22.28 -3.64 -4.09
C PHE A 417 -21.07 -3.86 -5.00
N ARG A 418 -20.15 -2.90 -4.98
CA ARG A 418 -18.91 -2.90 -5.75
C ARG A 418 -17.83 -3.63 -4.95
N THR A 419 -17.38 -4.77 -5.45
CA THR A 419 -16.42 -5.61 -4.73
C THR A 419 -15.01 -5.01 -4.69
N GLY A 420 -14.68 -4.11 -5.63
CA GLY A 420 -13.34 -3.61 -5.88
C GLY A 420 -12.43 -4.61 -6.61
N ASP A 421 -12.91 -5.82 -6.92
CA ASP A 421 -12.23 -6.81 -7.74
C ASP A 421 -12.60 -6.60 -9.23
N LEU A 422 -11.63 -6.75 -10.13
CA LEU A 422 -11.83 -6.70 -11.58
C LEU A 422 -11.87 -8.10 -12.16
N GLY A 423 -12.68 -8.28 -13.19
CA GLY A 423 -12.82 -9.57 -13.85
C GLY A 423 -13.71 -9.51 -15.07
N HIS A 424 -13.96 -10.68 -15.64
CA HIS A 424 -14.91 -10.88 -16.72
C HIS A 424 -15.71 -12.16 -16.48
N MET A 425 -16.83 -12.29 -17.17
CA MET A 425 -17.66 -13.49 -17.17
C MET A 425 -17.67 -14.08 -18.58
N ASP A 426 -17.67 -15.40 -18.70
CA ASP A 426 -17.84 -16.04 -20.01
C ASP A 426 -19.33 -16.21 -20.39
N ASP A 427 -19.59 -16.68 -21.61
CA ASP A 427 -20.95 -16.92 -22.13
C ASP A 427 -21.77 -17.94 -21.31
N GLN A 428 -21.12 -18.70 -20.42
CA GLN A 428 -21.76 -19.72 -19.58
C GLN A 428 -21.93 -19.26 -18.13
N GLY A 429 -21.56 -18.02 -17.79
CA GLY A 429 -21.69 -17.48 -16.44
C GLY A 429 -20.52 -17.79 -15.51
N PHE A 430 -19.40 -18.30 -16.02
CA PHE A 430 -18.20 -18.51 -15.21
C PHE A 430 -17.45 -17.20 -15.01
N LEU A 431 -17.17 -16.88 -13.76
CA LEU A 431 -16.44 -15.68 -13.37
C LEU A 431 -14.93 -15.91 -13.41
N TYR A 432 -14.19 -14.95 -13.94
CA TYR A 432 -12.73 -14.92 -13.98
C TYR A 432 -12.25 -13.61 -13.36
N ILE A 433 -11.53 -13.70 -12.25
CA ILE A 433 -11.00 -12.53 -11.56
C ILE A 433 -9.61 -12.24 -12.13
N THR A 434 -9.45 -11.07 -12.74
CA THR A 434 -8.19 -10.62 -13.34
C THR A 434 -7.33 -9.85 -12.36
N GLY A 435 -7.92 -9.26 -11.32
CA GLY A 435 -7.16 -8.59 -10.26
C GLY A 435 -8.05 -7.77 -9.36
N ARG A 436 -7.45 -6.80 -8.67
CA ARG A 436 -8.19 -5.73 -8.00
C ARG A 436 -8.07 -4.44 -8.78
N ALA A 437 -9.11 -3.62 -8.76
CA ALA A 437 -9.04 -2.29 -9.34
C ALA A 437 -7.94 -1.45 -8.68
N SER A 438 -7.74 -1.63 -7.37
CA SER A 438 -6.66 -0.99 -6.61
C SER A 438 -5.25 -1.52 -6.91
N ASP A 439 -5.16 -2.71 -7.50
CA ASP A 439 -3.90 -3.45 -7.67
C ASP A 439 -3.49 -3.57 -9.14
N MET A 440 -4.40 -3.21 -10.05
CA MET A 440 -4.14 -2.99 -11.46
C MET A 440 -3.22 -1.79 -11.58
N TYR A 441 -2.19 -1.94 -12.39
CA TYR A 441 -1.27 -0.85 -12.70
C TYR A 441 -1.25 -0.61 -14.20
N ILE A 442 -0.94 0.62 -14.60
CA ILE A 442 -0.93 1.00 -16.00
C ILE A 442 0.51 1.03 -16.48
N SER A 443 0.84 0.17 -17.44
CA SER A 443 2.16 0.14 -18.07
C SER A 443 2.06 0.58 -19.52
N GLY A 444 2.59 1.75 -19.85
CA GLY A 444 2.55 2.35 -21.18
C GLY A 444 1.14 2.54 -21.72
N GLY A 445 0.22 3.01 -20.87
CA GLY A 445 -1.18 3.22 -21.23
C GLY A 445 -2.02 1.94 -21.32
N SER A 446 -1.46 0.77 -20.98
CA SER A 446 -2.18 -0.50 -20.97
C SER A 446 -2.42 -1.00 -19.54
N ASN A 447 -3.65 -1.41 -19.24
CA ASN A 447 -3.98 -2.02 -17.95
C ASN A 447 -3.27 -3.37 -17.81
N VAL A 448 -2.47 -3.51 -16.77
CA VAL A 448 -1.78 -4.75 -16.43
C VAL A 448 -2.40 -5.35 -15.17
N TYR A 449 -2.88 -6.58 -15.33
CA TYR A 449 -3.57 -7.35 -14.31
C TYR A 449 -2.60 -8.34 -13.68
N PRO A 450 -2.08 -8.08 -12.47
CA PRO A 450 -0.86 -8.77 -12.08
C PRO A 450 -1.04 -10.25 -11.76
N ARG A 451 -2.28 -10.65 -11.46
CA ARG A 451 -2.65 -12.06 -11.27
C ARG A 451 -2.40 -12.91 -12.52
N GLU A 452 -2.67 -12.37 -13.71
CA GLU A 452 -2.39 -13.06 -14.99
C GLU A 452 -0.91 -13.45 -15.08
N ILE A 453 -0.04 -12.58 -14.57
CA ILE A 453 1.41 -12.78 -14.54
C ILE A 453 1.79 -13.82 -13.48
N GLU A 454 1.29 -13.64 -12.25
CA GLU A 454 1.53 -14.54 -11.12
C GLU A 454 1.19 -16.00 -11.47
N GLU A 455 0.00 -16.24 -12.04
CA GLU A 455 -0.46 -17.57 -12.44
C GLU A 455 0.49 -18.23 -13.46
N LYS A 456 1.07 -17.43 -14.37
CA LYS A 456 1.98 -17.94 -15.39
C LYS A 456 3.36 -18.26 -14.81
N LEU A 457 3.95 -17.35 -14.03
CA LEU A 457 5.27 -17.53 -13.42
C LEU A 457 5.34 -18.77 -12.55
N LEU A 458 4.23 -19.06 -11.89
CA LEU A 458 4.17 -20.12 -10.92
C LEU A 458 4.00 -21.52 -11.53
N THR A 459 3.83 -21.61 -12.85
CA THR A 459 4.01 -22.86 -13.60
C THR A 459 5.50 -23.23 -13.78
N HIS A 460 6.44 -22.36 -13.39
CA HIS A 460 7.87 -22.67 -13.37
C HIS A 460 8.21 -23.65 -12.23
N SER A 461 8.98 -24.70 -12.53
CA SER A 461 9.24 -25.80 -11.58
C SER A 461 9.92 -25.35 -10.28
N ALA A 462 10.75 -24.30 -10.33
CA ALA A 462 11.48 -23.76 -9.17
C ALA A 462 10.67 -22.78 -8.29
N ILE A 463 9.54 -22.24 -8.74
CA ILE A 463 8.79 -21.20 -8.00
C ILE A 463 7.74 -21.84 -7.08
N SER A 464 7.68 -21.38 -5.83
CA SER A 464 6.74 -21.84 -4.80
C SER A 464 5.66 -20.80 -4.48
N GLU A 465 5.99 -19.52 -4.42
CA GLU A 465 5.06 -18.40 -4.23
C GLU A 465 5.52 -17.22 -5.12
N VAL A 466 4.59 -16.36 -5.55
CA VAL A 466 4.91 -15.13 -6.27
C VAL A 466 3.90 -14.03 -5.93
N ALA A 467 4.31 -12.77 -5.97
CA ALA A 467 3.42 -11.61 -5.94
C ALA A 467 3.89 -10.58 -6.96
N VAL A 468 2.98 -10.08 -7.79
CA VAL A 468 3.27 -9.08 -8.81
C VAL A 468 2.55 -7.77 -8.49
N LEU A 469 3.32 -6.69 -8.45
CA LEU A 469 2.82 -5.34 -8.20
C LEU A 469 3.37 -4.35 -9.21
N GLY A 470 2.58 -3.31 -9.49
CA GLY A 470 3.05 -2.16 -10.23
C GLY A 470 4.02 -1.36 -9.38
N VAL A 471 5.13 -0.96 -9.95
CA VAL A 471 6.09 -0.05 -9.34
C VAL A 471 6.19 1.14 -10.28
N PRO A 472 6.20 2.39 -9.74
CA PRO A 472 6.37 3.58 -10.56
C PRO A 472 7.57 3.43 -11.50
N ASP A 473 7.37 3.75 -12.76
CA ASP A 473 8.37 3.70 -13.81
C ASP A 473 8.29 5.00 -14.61
N PRO A 474 9.40 5.76 -14.75
CA PRO A 474 9.39 7.06 -15.42
C PRO A 474 8.92 7.01 -16.88
N LEU A 475 9.10 5.87 -17.55
CA LEU A 475 8.81 5.67 -18.97
C LEU A 475 7.39 5.11 -19.15
N TRP A 476 7.07 4.05 -18.42
CA TRP A 476 5.82 3.32 -18.59
C TRP A 476 4.70 3.78 -17.64
N GLY A 477 4.95 4.76 -16.76
CA GLY A 477 4.07 5.13 -15.65
C GLY A 477 4.21 4.15 -14.49
N GLU A 478 3.85 2.88 -14.71
CA GLU A 478 4.16 1.77 -13.82
C GLU A 478 4.68 0.54 -14.60
N VAL A 479 5.52 -0.27 -13.98
CA VAL A 479 5.95 -1.58 -14.50
C VAL A 479 5.79 -2.68 -13.45
N GLY A 480 5.65 -3.92 -13.91
CA GLY A 480 5.53 -5.06 -13.01
C GLY A 480 6.84 -5.45 -12.35
N TYR A 481 6.82 -5.64 -11.04
CA TYR A 481 7.83 -6.41 -10.30
C TYR A 481 7.22 -7.70 -9.82
N ALA A 482 7.93 -8.82 -9.95
CA ALA A 482 7.55 -10.12 -9.42
C ALA A 482 8.46 -10.49 -8.25
N VAL A 483 7.89 -10.55 -7.04
CA VAL A 483 8.59 -11.06 -5.86
C VAL A 483 8.26 -12.53 -5.71
N CYS A 484 9.27 -13.38 -5.83
CA CYS A 484 9.20 -14.82 -5.96
C CYS A 484 9.80 -15.51 -4.72
N VAL A 485 9.26 -16.66 -4.34
CA VAL A 485 9.88 -17.59 -3.39
C VAL A 485 10.20 -18.87 -4.13
N VAL A 486 11.41 -19.40 -3.94
CA VAL A 486 11.85 -20.64 -4.60
C VAL A 486 11.49 -21.87 -3.78
N LYS A 487 11.40 -23.04 -4.41
CA LYS A 487 11.22 -24.31 -3.71
C LYS A 487 12.52 -24.72 -3.01
N PRO A 488 12.47 -25.36 -1.83
CA PRO A 488 13.67 -25.86 -1.16
C PRO A 488 14.52 -26.75 -2.08
N GLY A 489 15.83 -26.52 -2.10
CA GLY A 489 16.77 -27.29 -2.93
C GLY A 489 16.75 -26.93 -4.42
N THR A 490 16.05 -25.87 -4.82
CA THR A 490 16.09 -25.33 -6.19
C THR A 490 16.68 -23.92 -6.20
N THR A 491 17.24 -23.54 -7.35
CA THR A 491 17.72 -22.18 -7.63
C THR A 491 17.18 -21.74 -8.97
N VAL A 492 16.83 -20.48 -9.10
CA VAL A 492 16.46 -19.87 -10.38
C VAL A 492 16.90 -18.42 -10.36
N THR A 493 17.36 -17.94 -11.50
CA THR A 493 17.81 -16.57 -11.70
C THR A 493 16.74 -15.73 -12.38
N GLU A 494 16.90 -14.41 -12.31
CA GLU A 494 16.06 -13.45 -13.01
C GLU A 494 16.04 -13.68 -14.53
N ALA A 495 17.21 -14.01 -15.12
CA ALA A 495 17.37 -14.35 -16.53
C ALA A 495 16.52 -15.58 -16.94
N GLU A 496 16.55 -16.63 -16.11
CA GLU A 496 15.82 -17.87 -16.36
C GLU A 496 14.30 -17.66 -16.24
N MET A 497 13.85 -16.84 -15.29
CA MET A 497 12.43 -16.46 -15.18
C MET A 497 11.97 -15.62 -16.37
N LEU A 498 12.79 -14.67 -16.82
CA LEU A 498 12.51 -13.87 -18.01
C LEU A 498 12.44 -14.75 -19.28
N ALA A 499 13.42 -15.63 -19.47
CA ALA A 499 13.43 -16.57 -20.58
C ALA A 499 12.24 -17.54 -20.54
N PHE A 500 11.79 -17.91 -19.34
CA PHE A 500 10.62 -18.76 -19.16
C PHE A 500 9.31 -18.08 -19.57
N ILE A 501 9.16 -16.78 -19.29
CA ILE A 501 7.91 -16.05 -19.53
C ILE A 501 7.85 -15.39 -20.91
N ASP A 502 9.00 -15.15 -21.54
CA ASP A 502 9.08 -14.59 -22.89
C ASP A 502 8.34 -15.48 -23.92
N GLY A 503 7.59 -14.82 -24.81
CA GLY A 503 6.72 -15.49 -25.78
C GLY A 503 5.46 -16.15 -25.20
N LYS A 504 5.24 -16.14 -23.88
CA LYS A 504 4.02 -16.70 -23.24
C LYS A 504 2.98 -15.66 -22.85
N MET A 505 3.30 -14.38 -22.96
CA MET A 505 2.41 -13.23 -22.80
C MET A 505 2.96 -12.00 -23.53
N SER A 506 2.14 -10.96 -23.66
CA SER A 506 2.54 -9.70 -24.29
C SER A 506 3.65 -9.02 -23.49
N ARG A 507 4.66 -8.47 -24.20
CA ARG A 507 5.89 -7.94 -23.58
C ARG A 507 5.67 -6.87 -22.51
N TYR A 508 4.67 -6.00 -22.68
CA TYR A 508 4.36 -4.94 -21.71
C TYR A 508 3.80 -5.49 -20.37
N LYS A 509 3.31 -6.74 -20.35
CA LYS A 509 2.85 -7.42 -19.13
C LYS A 509 3.97 -8.16 -18.40
N ILE A 510 5.11 -8.40 -19.05
CA ILE A 510 6.20 -9.16 -18.44
C ILE A 510 6.83 -8.30 -17.33
N PRO A 511 6.98 -8.82 -16.09
CA PRO A 511 7.66 -8.11 -15.02
C PRO A 511 9.05 -7.68 -15.46
N LYS A 512 9.38 -6.41 -15.19
CA LYS A 512 10.72 -5.89 -15.38
C LYS A 512 11.71 -6.52 -14.42
N ARG A 513 11.23 -6.96 -13.24
CA ARG A 513 12.06 -7.57 -12.20
C ARG A 513 11.51 -8.88 -11.66
N PHE A 514 12.43 -9.78 -11.34
CA PHE A 514 12.18 -10.99 -10.54
C PHE A 514 13.07 -10.96 -9.30
N ILE A 515 12.46 -10.69 -8.15
CA ILE A 515 13.14 -10.58 -6.85
C ILE A 515 12.89 -11.88 -6.07
N PHE A 516 13.89 -12.43 -5.41
CA PHE A 516 13.75 -13.72 -4.72
C PHE A 516 13.88 -13.54 -3.21
N TRP A 517 12.83 -13.90 -2.48
CA TRP A 517 12.79 -13.92 -1.02
C TRP A 517 12.68 -15.34 -0.47
N ASP A 518 13.09 -15.51 0.78
CA ASP A 518 12.87 -16.77 1.51
C ASP A 518 11.38 -16.98 1.84
N VAL A 519 10.63 -15.90 2.08
CA VAL A 519 9.20 -15.93 2.39
C VAL A 519 8.54 -14.60 2.03
N LEU A 520 7.30 -14.64 1.54
CA LEU A 520 6.48 -13.44 1.34
C LEU A 520 5.80 -13.01 2.66
N PRO A 521 5.78 -11.71 3.00
CA PRO A 521 5.05 -11.18 4.14
C PRO A 521 3.56 -11.45 3.94
N LYS A 522 2.98 -12.12 4.94
CA LYS A 522 1.57 -12.51 4.95
C LYS A 522 0.87 -11.71 6.02
N SER A 523 -0.30 -11.18 5.70
CA SER A 523 -1.19 -10.58 6.68
C SER A 523 -1.50 -11.58 7.80
N ALA A 524 -2.06 -11.07 8.89
CA ALA A 524 -2.57 -11.89 9.98
C ALA A 524 -3.54 -13.02 9.54
N TYR A 525 -4.10 -12.92 8.33
CA TYR A 525 -5.01 -13.89 7.71
C TYR A 525 -4.36 -14.81 6.67
N GLY A 526 -3.03 -14.80 6.54
CA GLY A 526 -2.30 -15.63 5.58
C GLY A 526 -2.35 -15.10 4.14
N LYS A 527 -2.96 -13.93 3.89
CA LYS A 527 -3.01 -13.30 2.57
C LYS A 527 -1.75 -12.50 2.31
N ILE A 528 -1.17 -12.64 1.13
CA ILE A 528 -0.14 -11.74 0.62
C ILE A 528 -0.87 -10.51 0.05
N THR A 529 -0.57 -9.32 0.57
CA THR A 529 -1.15 -8.08 0.04
C THR A 529 -0.07 -7.27 -0.65
N LYS A 530 -0.37 -6.64 -1.79
CA LYS A 530 0.62 -5.86 -2.53
C LYS A 530 1.14 -4.66 -1.75
N LYS A 531 0.32 -4.13 -0.85
CA LYS A 531 0.74 -3.10 0.12
C LYS A 531 1.88 -3.64 1.01
N MET A 532 1.71 -4.80 1.63
CA MET A 532 2.77 -5.39 2.47
C MET A 532 4.01 -5.76 1.65
N ILE A 533 3.83 -6.26 0.43
CA ILE A 533 4.95 -6.51 -0.48
C ILE A 533 5.69 -5.21 -0.82
N ARG A 534 4.96 -4.13 -1.10
CA ARG A 534 5.54 -2.81 -1.38
C ARG A 534 6.27 -2.25 -0.15
N GLU A 535 5.66 -2.28 1.02
CA GLU A 535 6.27 -1.81 2.28
C GLU A 535 7.54 -2.60 2.60
N GLU A 536 7.53 -3.93 2.41
CA GLU A 536 8.70 -4.78 2.64
C GLU A 536 9.78 -4.56 1.57
N LEU A 537 9.42 -4.43 0.28
CA LEU A 537 10.34 -4.04 -0.78
C LEU A 537 10.97 -2.66 -0.46
N GLN A 538 10.21 -1.73 0.10
CA GLN A 538 10.73 -0.41 0.50
C GLN A 538 11.67 -0.52 1.70
N ALA A 539 11.29 -1.29 2.72
CA ALA A 539 12.12 -1.52 3.90
C ALA A 539 13.43 -2.24 3.56
N ARG A 540 13.42 -3.10 2.54
CA ARG A 540 14.61 -3.80 2.02
C ARG A 540 15.43 -2.97 1.01
N GLY A 541 14.94 -1.80 0.59
CA GLY A 541 15.58 -1.01 -0.47
C GLY A 541 15.53 -1.68 -1.85
N GLU A 542 14.52 -2.51 -2.09
CA GLU A 542 14.30 -3.31 -3.30
C GLU A 542 13.21 -2.74 -4.22
N LEU A 543 12.49 -1.69 -3.79
CA LEU A 543 11.69 -0.82 -4.69
C LEU A 543 12.57 0.13 -5.49
N ASP A 544 13.77 0.42 -4.98
CA ASP A 544 14.75 1.25 -5.68
C ASP A 544 15.40 0.41 -6.77
N HIS A 545 15.25 0.84 -8.02
CA HIS A 545 15.65 0.02 -9.14
C HIS A 545 17.18 -0.19 -9.17
N LYS A 546 17.61 -1.44 -8.97
CA LYS A 546 18.82 -2.00 -9.60
C LYS A 546 18.48 -3.25 -10.40
N PRO A 547 18.22 -3.19 -11.72
CA PRO A 547 18.13 -4.38 -12.55
C PRO A 547 19.47 -5.13 -12.57
N ALA A 548 19.43 -6.44 -12.33
CA ALA A 548 20.55 -7.33 -12.56
C ALA A 548 20.45 -7.89 -13.98
N HIS A 549 20.79 -7.09 -14.98
CA HIS A 549 21.61 -7.51 -16.13
C HIS A 549 22.30 -6.25 -16.66
N GLU A 550 23.62 -6.27 -16.62
CA GLU A 550 24.53 -5.15 -16.84
C GLU A 550 24.13 -4.23 -18.01
N LYS A 551 23.87 -2.96 -17.69
CA LYS A 551 24.78 -1.85 -18.02
C LYS A 551 24.74 -0.83 -16.87
N PRO A 552 25.88 -0.24 -16.46
CA PRO A 552 25.84 0.88 -15.52
C PRO A 552 25.01 2.00 -16.14
N MET A 553 23.98 2.52 -15.44
CA MET A 553 23.59 3.91 -15.75
C MET A 553 24.75 4.75 -15.26
N LEU A 554 25.52 5.19 -16.25
CA LEU A 554 26.78 5.87 -16.09
C LEU A 554 26.56 7.07 -15.15
N ARG A 555 27.54 7.34 -14.28
CA ARG A 555 27.75 8.69 -13.71
C ARG A 555 27.77 9.78 -14.78
N GLN A 556 27.92 9.39 -16.05
CA GLN A 556 27.80 10.23 -17.22
C GLN A 556 26.37 10.16 -17.79
N LEU A 557 25.64 11.26 -17.67
CA LEU A 557 24.37 11.50 -18.35
C LEU A 557 24.58 11.52 -19.87
N LYS A 558 23.71 10.80 -20.60
CA LYS A 558 23.68 10.89 -22.05
C LYS A 558 22.80 12.08 -22.46
N HIS A 559 23.41 13.09 -23.07
CA HIS A 559 22.70 14.26 -23.58
C HIS A 559 22.23 14.06 -25.04
N PRO A 560 21.18 14.77 -25.48
CA PRO A 560 20.53 14.54 -26.78
C PRO A 560 21.41 14.88 -27.98
N GLY A 561 22.37 15.80 -27.83
CA GLY A 561 23.29 16.17 -28.90
C GLY A 561 24.70 15.60 -28.75
N PRO A 562 25.58 15.88 -29.72
CA PRO A 562 26.96 15.41 -29.69
C PRO A 562 27.70 16.03 -28.51
N VAL A 563 28.54 15.22 -27.85
CA VAL A 563 29.46 15.69 -26.80
C VAL A 563 30.30 16.82 -27.36
N ALA A 564 30.24 18.00 -26.72
CA ALA A 564 31.04 19.13 -27.17
C ALA A 564 32.53 18.83 -27.02
N PRO A 565 33.36 19.20 -28.01
CA PRO A 565 34.80 18.92 -27.98
C PRO A 565 35.53 19.71 -26.89
N ILE A 566 34.96 20.83 -26.46
CA ILE A 566 35.44 21.64 -25.34
C ILE A 566 34.58 21.29 -24.13
N ARG A 567 35.18 20.78 -23.04
CA ARG A 567 34.47 20.36 -21.82
C ARG A 567 34.33 21.44 -20.75
N HIS A 568 35.16 22.47 -20.85
CA HIS A 568 35.15 23.62 -19.96
C HIS A 568 35.49 24.89 -20.73
N GLU A 569 34.83 25.99 -20.39
CA GLU A 569 35.08 27.30 -20.97
C GLU A 569 35.57 28.20 -19.85
N ALA A 570 36.83 28.66 -19.94
CA ALA A 570 37.50 29.40 -18.90
C ALA A 570 38.03 30.72 -19.44
N VAL A 571 37.72 31.83 -18.77
CA VAL A 571 38.21 33.17 -19.12
C VAL A 571 38.87 33.79 -17.90
N ARG A 572 40.21 33.87 -17.93
CA ARG A 572 40.98 34.64 -16.95
C ARG A 572 40.64 36.12 -17.11
N THR A 573 40.35 36.77 -16.00
CA THR A 573 39.94 38.16 -15.96
C THR A 573 40.29 38.81 -14.64
N GLU A 574 40.40 40.14 -14.64
CA GLU A 574 40.37 40.92 -13.42
C GLU A 574 38.94 40.92 -12.85
N LEU A 575 38.81 40.47 -11.61
CA LEU A 575 37.59 40.47 -10.81
C LEU A 575 37.68 41.57 -9.75
N ARG A 576 36.70 42.46 -9.74
CA ARG A 576 36.55 43.53 -8.75
C ARG A 576 35.30 43.31 -7.90
N PRO A 577 35.28 43.78 -6.64
CA PRO A 577 34.09 43.69 -5.80
C PRO A 577 32.87 44.36 -6.43
N VAL A 578 31.72 43.70 -6.29
CA VAL A 578 30.40 44.20 -6.68
C VAL A 578 29.53 44.12 -5.43
N GLU A 579 29.13 45.27 -4.88
CA GLU A 579 28.31 45.34 -3.67
C GLU A 579 27.24 46.41 -3.82
N GLY A 580 26.04 46.10 -3.37
CA GLY A 580 24.92 47.03 -3.41
C GLY A 580 23.68 46.49 -2.72
N GLU A 581 22.62 47.28 -2.75
CA GLU A 581 21.32 46.93 -2.23
C GLU A 581 20.28 47.04 -3.36
N LEU A 582 19.45 46.02 -3.49
CA LEU A 582 18.29 46.03 -4.36
C LEU A 582 17.14 46.69 -3.61
N ARG A 583 16.47 47.64 -4.26
CA ARG A 583 15.52 48.54 -3.61
C ARG A 583 14.10 48.00 -3.74
N PRO A 584 13.22 48.19 -2.74
CA PRO A 584 11.81 47.85 -2.88
C PRO A 584 11.18 48.47 -4.14
N GLY A 585 10.43 47.66 -4.87
CA GLY A 585 9.82 48.01 -6.15
C GLY A 585 10.69 47.77 -7.39
N GLU A 586 11.97 47.42 -7.23
CA GLU A 586 12.81 46.98 -8.36
C GLU A 586 12.45 45.54 -8.76
N VAL A 587 12.34 45.27 -10.06
CA VAL A 587 12.38 43.90 -10.58
C VAL A 587 13.75 43.31 -10.24
N PHE A 588 13.78 42.08 -9.73
CA PHE A 588 14.99 41.47 -9.17
C PHE A 588 16.18 41.50 -10.15
N LEU A 589 15.97 41.09 -11.40
CA LEU A 589 16.98 41.19 -12.46
C LEU A 589 17.49 42.63 -12.66
N ALA A 590 16.58 43.61 -12.72
CA ALA A 590 16.93 45.00 -12.99
C ALA A 590 17.75 45.60 -11.84
N GLY A 591 17.43 45.24 -10.60
CA GLY A 591 18.21 45.61 -9.43
C GLY A 591 19.64 45.07 -9.50
N VAL A 592 19.80 43.76 -9.79
CA VAL A 592 21.14 43.16 -9.93
C VAL A 592 21.91 43.78 -11.10
N ALA A 593 21.26 43.96 -12.25
CA ALA A 593 21.88 44.58 -13.42
C ALA A 593 22.38 46.01 -13.13
N ARG A 594 21.61 46.80 -12.36
CA ARG A 594 22.05 48.12 -11.89
C ARG A 594 23.30 48.03 -11.03
N VAL A 595 23.34 47.11 -10.07
CA VAL A 595 24.52 46.93 -9.19
C VAL A 595 25.77 46.55 -9.99
N PHE A 596 25.65 45.69 -11.00
CA PHE A 596 26.77 45.38 -11.90
C PHE A 596 27.18 46.57 -12.78
N ALA A 597 26.21 47.33 -13.29
CA ALA A 597 26.47 48.54 -14.08
C ALA A 597 27.18 49.63 -13.26
N ASP A 598 26.75 49.85 -12.01
CA ASP A 598 27.35 50.80 -11.05
C ASP A 598 28.83 50.42 -10.77
N ALA A 599 29.14 49.12 -10.73
CA ALA A 599 30.50 48.59 -10.58
C ALA A 599 31.32 48.57 -11.89
N GLY A 600 30.71 48.89 -13.03
CA GLY A 600 31.34 48.83 -14.35
C GLY A 600 31.66 47.40 -14.82
N CYS A 601 30.86 46.43 -14.39
CA CYS A 601 31.04 45.00 -14.68
C CYS A 601 29.97 44.50 -15.67
N LYS A 602 30.38 43.63 -16.60
CA LYS A 602 29.52 43.00 -17.62
C LYS A 602 29.02 41.62 -17.21
N GLY A 603 29.74 40.93 -16.32
CA GLY A 603 29.35 39.62 -15.81
C GLY A 603 30.12 39.23 -14.57
N GLY A 604 29.63 38.22 -13.87
CA GLY A 604 30.19 37.75 -12.61
C GLY A 604 29.14 37.07 -11.74
N PHE A 605 29.29 37.17 -10.42
CA PHE A 605 28.31 36.62 -9.49
C PHE A 605 28.02 37.60 -8.35
N VAL A 606 26.86 37.43 -7.72
CA VAL A 606 26.53 38.00 -6.42
C VAL A 606 25.89 36.94 -5.53
N ASN A 607 26.28 36.94 -4.26
CA ASN A 607 25.54 36.29 -3.18
C ASN A 607 24.49 37.26 -2.65
N ILE A 608 23.38 36.68 -2.25
CA ILE A 608 22.21 37.34 -1.70
C ILE A 608 22.00 36.79 -0.30
N GLU A 609 21.89 37.68 0.67
CA GLU A 609 21.61 37.32 2.07
C GLU A 609 20.48 38.20 2.59
N GLY A 610 19.37 37.58 2.99
CA GLY A 610 18.19 38.28 3.50
C GLY A 610 17.40 39.07 2.44
N GLY A 611 16.40 39.81 2.93
CA GLY A 611 15.43 40.52 2.10
C GLY A 611 14.34 39.61 1.54
N ALA A 612 13.41 40.17 0.79
CA ALA A 612 12.25 39.46 0.28
C ALA A 612 11.79 40.01 -1.07
N CYS A 613 11.14 39.14 -1.84
CA CYS A 613 10.43 39.50 -3.05
C CYS A 613 8.93 39.18 -2.92
N ASP A 614 8.09 40.07 -3.44
CA ASP A 614 6.65 39.89 -3.61
C ASP A 614 6.14 40.77 -4.79
N PRO A 615 5.64 40.18 -5.90
CA PRO A 615 5.56 38.75 -6.17
C PRO A 615 6.94 38.08 -6.20
N PHE A 616 6.94 36.76 -5.96
CA PHE A 616 8.11 35.90 -6.06
C PHE A 616 7.73 34.64 -6.83
N SER A 617 8.58 34.22 -7.76
CA SER A 617 8.33 33.02 -8.57
C SER A 617 9.59 32.19 -8.71
N TYR A 618 9.42 30.88 -8.70
CA TYR A 618 10.52 29.92 -8.82
C TYR A 618 10.06 28.62 -9.47
N VAL A 619 11.03 27.80 -9.84
CA VAL A 619 10.83 26.43 -10.35
C VAL A 619 11.72 25.46 -9.59
N LEU A 620 11.23 24.22 -9.48
CA LEU A 620 11.95 23.06 -8.95
C LEU A 620 12.46 22.15 -10.07
N PRO A 621 13.48 21.33 -9.79
CA PRO A 621 13.91 20.25 -10.68
C PRO A 621 12.72 19.33 -10.99
N ALA A 622 12.53 18.99 -12.26
CA ALA A 622 11.54 17.99 -12.68
C ALA A 622 12.08 17.08 -13.78
N PHE A 623 11.54 15.86 -13.84
CA PHE A 623 11.81 14.96 -14.96
C PHE A 623 11.06 15.44 -16.21
N SER A 624 11.70 15.30 -17.37
CA SER A 624 11.08 15.58 -18.67
C SER A 624 9.85 14.67 -18.88
N PRO A 625 8.73 15.21 -19.38
CA PRO A 625 7.58 14.41 -19.82
C PRO A 625 7.82 13.72 -21.18
N ASP A 626 8.91 14.06 -21.88
CA ASP A 626 9.37 13.44 -23.12
C ASP A 626 10.53 12.48 -22.81
N GLU A 627 10.41 11.24 -23.29
CA GLU A 627 11.29 10.09 -23.00
C GLU A 627 12.74 10.29 -23.50
N ASP A 628 12.96 11.25 -24.41
CA ASP A 628 14.25 11.50 -25.07
C ASP A 628 15.10 12.63 -24.44
N HIS A 629 14.61 13.36 -23.43
CA HIS A 629 15.28 14.55 -22.88
C HIS A 629 15.52 14.48 -21.36
N ALA A 630 16.65 15.01 -20.89
CA ALA A 630 17.20 14.69 -19.57
C ALA A 630 16.67 15.51 -18.37
N ALA A 631 16.06 16.69 -18.58
CA ALA A 631 15.53 17.51 -17.48
C ALA A 631 14.47 18.52 -17.97
N TRP A 632 13.55 18.92 -17.09
CA TRP A 632 12.60 20.02 -17.31
C TRP A 632 12.41 20.80 -15.99
N TYR A 633 11.90 22.03 -16.05
CA TYR A 633 11.52 22.78 -14.86
C TYR A 633 10.07 22.49 -14.50
N SER A 634 9.78 22.11 -13.26
CA SER A 634 8.39 21.97 -12.77
C SER A 634 7.52 23.18 -13.12
N ALA A 635 6.20 23.03 -12.98
CA ALA A 635 5.29 24.16 -13.08
C ALA A 635 5.74 25.31 -12.16
N THR A 636 5.65 26.55 -12.64
CA THR A 636 6.04 27.73 -11.87
C THR A 636 5.28 27.81 -10.56
N PHE A 637 6.02 27.95 -9.46
CA PHE A 637 5.48 28.22 -8.15
C PHE A 637 5.48 29.72 -7.89
N ALA A 638 4.33 30.24 -7.44
CA ALA A 638 4.15 31.64 -7.07
C ALA A 638 3.46 31.72 -5.69
N PRO A 639 4.22 31.60 -4.58
CA PRO A 639 3.65 31.60 -3.24
C PRO A 639 2.98 32.94 -2.92
N SER A 640 1.78 32.86 -2.33
CA SER A 640 0.97 34.05 -2.01
C SER A 640 1.60 35.00 -0.97
N ALA A 641 2.55 34.51 -0.17
CA ALA A 641 3.26 35.30 0.83
C ALA A 641 4.61 35.86 0.31
N GLY A 642 4.91 35.69 -0.98
CA GLY A 642 6.21 36.02 -1.55
C GLY A 642 7.29 35.02 -1.12
N GLY A 643 8.56 35.42 -1.29
CA GLY A 643 9.73 34.64 -0.91
C GLY A 643 10.73 35.48 -0.14
N ARG A 644 11.06 35.06 1.08
CA ARG A 644 12.12 35.67 1.89
C ARG A 644 13.41 34.88 1.73
N PHE A 645 14.45 35.50 1.20
CA PHE A 645 15.73 34.82 0.99
C PHE A 645 16.41 34.52 2.32
N GLU A 646 16.79 33.26 2.50
CA GLU A 646 17.79 32.88 3.51
C GLU A 646 19.18 33.12 2.93
N LYS A 647 19.42 32.52 1.76
CA LYS A 647 20.67 32.67 1.01
C LYS A 647 20.43 32.33 -0.46
N ALA A 648 21.02 33.09 -1.38
CA ALA A 648 21.01 32.73 -2.80
C ALA A 648 22.32 33.14 -3.49
N THR A 649 22.65 32.46 -4.58
CA THR A 649 23.77 32.79 -5.45
C THR A 649 23.25 33.05 -6.84
N ALA A 650 23.65 34.16 -7.45
CA ALA A 650 23.21 34.55 -8.76
C ALA A 650 24.39 34.84 -9.68
N ILE A 651 24.40 34.19 -10.86
CA ILE A 651 25.34 34.45 -11.95
C ILE A 651 24.72 35.48 -12.87
N PHE A 652 25.45 36.56 -13.09
CA PHE A 652 25.05 37.67 -13.94
C PHE A 652 25.83 37.64 -15.25
N GLY A 653 25.11 37.87 -16.35
CA GLY A 653 25.66 37.95 -17.68
C GLY A 653 24.66 38.54 -18.65
N GLU A 654 24.70 38.06 -19.89
CA GLU A 654 23.88 38.58 -20.98
C GLU A 654 23.18 37.44 -21.74
N ARG A 655 22.03 37.75 -22.34
CA ARG A 655 21.35 36.93 -23.35
C ARG A 655 20.95 37.86 -24.48
N ASP A 656 21.38 37.58 -25.70
CA ASP A 656 21.11 38.46 -26.86
C ASP A 656 21.50 39.93 -26.63
N GLY A 657 22.57 40.17 -25.85
CA GLY A 657 23.09 41.50 -25.52
C GLY A 657 22.28 42.28 -24.48
N VAL A 658 21.30 41.65 -23.81
CA VAL A 658 20.58 42.23 -22.67
C VAL A 658 20.92 41.52 -21.36
N PRO A 659 20.83 42.20 -20.20
CA PRO A 659 21.10 41.58 -18.90
C PRO A 659 20.30 40.30 -18.67
N PHE A 660 20.97 39.23 -18.23
CA PHE A 660 20.37 37.95 -17.89
C PHE A 660 20.93 37.43 -16.57
N LEU A 661 20.11 36.69 -15.82
CA LEU A 661 20.46 36.21 -14.49
C LEU A 661 20.05 34.76 -14.32
N HIS A 662 20.98 33.95 -13.82
CA HIS A 662 20.74 32.58 -13.35
C HIS A 662 20.88 32.58 -11.83
N CYS A 663 19.86 32.18 -11.08
CA CYS A 663 19.88 32.29 -9.62
C CYS A 663 19.29 31.05 -8.93
N HIS A 664 20.10 30.43 -8.07
CA HIS A 664 19.69 29.36 -7.17
C HIS A 664 19.74 29.85 -5.73
N GLY A 665 18.79 29.44 -4.89
CA GLY A 665 18.77 29.87 -3.51
C GLY A 665 17.83 29.08 -2.62
N ILE A 666 17.91 29.38 -1.33
CA ILE A 666 17.06 28.89 -0.25
C ILE A 666 16.23 30.07 0.28
N TRP A 667 14.94 29.85 0.47
CA TRP A 667 14.00 30.88 0.93
C TRP A 667 12.86 30.29 1.75
N ASP A 668 12.19 31.15 2.51
CA ASP A 668 10.95 30.86 3.22
C ASP A 668 9.76 31.45 2.45
N THR A 669 8.72 30.63 2.25
CA THR A 669 7.45 31.00 1.59
C THR A 669 6.29 31.18 2.57
N GLY A 670 6.55 31.18 3.89
CA GLY A 670 5.54 31.30 4.94
C GLY A 670 4.83 29.98 5.31
N GLU A 671 5.26 28.85 4.75
CA GLU A 671 4.66 27.52 4.95
C GLU A 671 5.34 26.68 6.06
N ASN A 672 6.08 27.32 6.98
CA ASN A 672 6.85 26.65 8.06
C ASN A 672 7.92 25.65 7.56
N ARG A 673 8.37 25.75 6.30
CA ARG A 673 9.47 24.96 5.75
C ARG A 673 10.24 25.74 4.69
N LEU A 674 11.56 25.61 4.70
CA LEU A 674 12.45 26.17 3.69
C LEU A 674 12.26 25.48 2.33
N ARG A 675 12.37 26.28 1.27
CA ARG A 675 12.33 25.85 -0.13
C ARG A 675 13.66 26.22 -0.79
N MET A 676 14.06 25.44 -1.79
CA MET A 676 15.22 25.73 -2.62
C MET A 676 14.86 25.47 -4.07
N GLY A 677 15.44 26.21 -5.00
CA GLY A 677 15.25 25.98 -6.43
C GLY A 677 15.85 27.09 -7.30
N HIS A 678 15.34 27.21 -8.52
CA HIS A 678 15.73 28.24 -9.47
C HIS A 678 14.74 29.41 -9.41
N VAL A 679 15.23 30.59 -9.06
CA VAL A 679 14.43 31.82 -9.01
C VAL A 679 14.12 32.26 -10.44
N LEU A 680 12.87 32.65 -10.72
CA LEU A 680 12.51 33.34 -11.96
C LEU A 680 12.66 34.86 -11.74
N PRO A 681 13.77 35.47 -12.19
CA PRO A 681 14.14 36.82 -11.77
C PRO A 681 13.35 37.93 -12.47
N PHE A 682 12.62 37.60 -13.55
CA PHE A 682 11.75 38.52 -14.29
C PHE A 682 10.40 38.71 -13.60
N ASP A 683 9.94 37.67 -12.90
CA ASP A 683 8.64 37.60 -12.26
C ASP A 683 8.71 37.95 -10.75
N SER A 684 9.91 38.26 -10.27
CA SER A 684 10.18 38.56 -8.86
C SER A 684 10.46 40.05 -8.65
N VAL A 685 9.74 40.68 -7.72
CA VAL A 685 9.89 42.11 -7.39
C VAL A 685 10.32 42.26 -5.95
N VAL A 686 11.39 43.03 -5.71
CA VAL A 686 11.92 43.27 -4.37
C VAL A 686 10.86 43.97 -3.52
N SER A 687 10.48 43.37 -2.39
CA SER A 687 9.50 43.90 -1.45
C SER A 687 10.17 44.41 -0.17
N GLU A 688 11.27 43.79 0.23
CA GLU A 688 12.16 44.24 1.30
C GLU A 688 13.59 44.37 0.76
N PRO A 689 14.39 45.36 1.20
CA PRO A 689 15.74 45.54 0.67
C PRO A 689 16.58 44.26 0.70
N VAL A 690 17.20 43.93 -0.44
CA VAL A 690 18.03 42.73 -0.61
C VAL A 690 19.49 43.15 -0.74
N THR A 691 20.35 42.69 0.16
CA THR A 691 21.79 42.95 0.07
C THR A 691 22.43 41.98 -0.91
N VAL A 692 23.22 42.52 -1.86
CA VAL A 692 23.97 41.73 -2.83
C VAL A 692 25.46 42.02 -2.73
N LYS A 693 26.29 40.97 -2.68
CA LYS A 693 27.75 41.07 -2.59
C LYS A 693 28.42 40.00 -3.44
N GLY A 694 29.41 40.36 -4.22
CA GLY A 694 30.17 39.40 -5.03
C GLY A 694 31.29 40.06 -5.81
N TYR A 695 31.59 39.50 -6.98
CA TYR A 695 32.67 39.96 -7.84
C TYR A 695 32.24 39.93 -9.31
N GLY A 696 32.73 40.90 -10.08
CA GLY A 696 32.45 41.02 -11.50
C GLY A 696 33.65 41.42 -12.32
N SER A 697 33.54 41.25 -13.63
CA SER A 697 34.55 41.63 -14.61
C SER A 697 34.01 42.68 -15.58
N ALA A 698 34.86 43.61 -16.00
CA ALA A 698 34.57 44.56 -17.08
C ALA A 698 34.84 43.99 -18.49
N THR A 699 35.65 42.93 -18.58
CA THR A 699 36.20 42.38 -19.84
C THR A 699 35.74 40.95 -20.14
N ALA A 700 35.07 40.29 -19.19
CA ALA A 700 34.50 38.96 -19.33
C ALA A 700 33.06 38.91 -18.82
N THR A 701 32.25 38.04 -19.40
CA THR A 701 30.84 37.83 -19.05
C THR A 701 30.42 36.37 -19.27
N PHE A 702 29.23 36.02 -18.78
CA PHE A 702 28.53 34.80 -19.14
C PHE A 702 27.48 35.12 -20.22
N ASP A 703 27.62 34.54 -21.39
CA ASP A 703 26.70 34.75 -22.52
C ASP A 703 25.78 33.54 -22.66
N SER A 704 24.46 33.76 -22.54
CA SER A 704 23.45 32.70 -22.58
C SER A 704 23.15 32.31 -24.03
N ILE A 705 23.62 31.14 -24.45
CA ILE A 705 23.53 30.66 -25.83
C ILE A 705 22.91 29.27 -25.90
N PRO A 706 22.24 28.92 -27.01
CA PRO A 706 21.80 27.55 -27.26
C PRO A 706 22.98 26.58 -27.23
N ASP A 707 22.80 25.47 -26.51
CA ASP A 707 23.82 24.47 -26.26
C ASP A 707 23.50 23.18 -27.03
N PRO A 708 24.27 22.83 -28.07
CA PRO A 708 23.94 21.69 -28.93
C PRO A 708 24.01 20.34 -28.23
N GLU A 709 24.85 20.18 -27.20
CA GLU A 709 25.00 18.91 -26.47
C GLU A 709 23.76 18.64 -25.64
N THR A 710 23.31 19.62 -24.85
CA THR A 710 22.23 19.45 -23.87
C THR A 710 20.84 19.80 -24.39
N ASN A 711 20.74 20.53 -25.52
CA ASN A 711 19.51 21.14 -26.06
C ASN A 711 18.90 22.26 -25.17
N PHE A 712 19.66 22.76 -24.18
CA PHE A 712 19.28 23.90 -23.34
C PHE A 712 19.91 25.21 -23.83
N THR A 713 19.36 26.36 -23.41
CA THR A 713 20.05 27.64 -23.54
C THR A 713 20.80 27.94 -22.24
N LEU A 714 22.13 27.90 -22.29
CA LEU A 714 23.00 27.87 -21.10
C LEU A 714 24.06 28.97 -21.16
N PHE A 715 24.57 29.37 -20.01
CA PHE A 715 25.65 30.35 -19.95
C PHE A 715 26.97 29.79 -20.48
N SER A 716 27.71 30.61 -21.23
CA SER A 716 29.04 30.34 -21.76
C SER A 716 29.99 31.45 -21.31
N ALA A 717 31.16 31.09 -20.76
CA ALA A 717 32.14 32.10 -20.33
C ALA A 717 32.85 32.71 -21.56
N LYS A 718 32.73 34.02 -21.75
CA LYS A 718 33.32 34.76 -22.88
C LYS A 718 34.02 36.03 -22.42
N GLY A 719 35.06 36.42 -23.15
CA GLY A 719 35.79 37.66 -22.88
C GLY A 719 37.21 37.62 -23.45
N GLU A 720 37.93 38.72 -23.27
CA GLU A 720 39.34 38.78 -23.60
C GLU A 720 40.13 37.99 -22.53
N SER A 721 40.67 36.83 -22.92
CA SER A 721 41.55 36.05 -22.05
C SER A 721 42.83 36.85 -21.78
N GLY A 722 43.00 37.32 -20.54
CA GLY A 722 44.13 38.14 -20.12
C GLY A 722 44.72 37.74 -18.77
N SER A 723 45.67 38.51 -18.25
CA SER A 723 46.15 38.37 -16.86
C SER A 723 45.13 38.99 -15.89
N GLY A 724 44.76 38.28 -14.82
CA GLY A 724 43.86 38.82 -13.81
C GLY A 724 43.82 37.95 -12.55
N ASN A 725 43.26 38.50 -11.47
CA ASN A 725 43.14 37.84 -10.16
C ASN A 725 42.04 36.79 -10.09
N GLY A 726 41.31 36.50 -11.17
CA GLY A 726 40.25 35.50 -11.14
C GLY A 726 39.87 34.95 -12.51
N MET A 727 38.76 34.22 -12.52
CA MET A 727 38.29 33.48 -13.68
C MET A 727 36.78 33.29 -13.66
N LEU A 728 36.15 33.45 -14.82
CA LEU A 728 34.82 32.91 -15.09
C LEU A 728 35.00 31.52 -15.73
N LEU A 729 34.28 30.53 -15.21
CA LEU A 729 34.38 29.14 -15.65
C LEU A 729 32.98 28.56 -15.84
N ARG A 730 32.77 27.91 -16.99
CA ARG A 730 31.64 27.01 -17.21
C ARG A 730 32.16 25.59 -17.36
N VAL A 731 31.58 24.66 -16.60
CA VAL A 731 31.85 23.23 -16.70
C VAL A 731 30.66 22.54 -17.37
N ARG A 732 30.94 21.71 -18.37
CA ARG A 732 29.92 20.97 -19.13
C ARG A 732 29.57 19.65 -18.44
N PRO A 733 28.49 18.97 -18.86
CA PRO A 733 28.07 17.74 -18.22
C PRO A 733 29.13 16.66 -18.11
N ASN A 734 28.93 15.74 -17.17
CA ASN A 734 29.72 14.51 -16.98
C ASN A 734 31.17 14.72 -16.53
N GLU A 735 31.59 15.97 -16.36
CA GLU A 735 32.85 16.30 -15.74
C GLU A 735 32.67 16.38 -14.22
N ASP A 736 33.60 15.84 -13.43
CA ASP A 736 33.56 16.03 -11.99
C ASP A 736 33.93 17.48 -11.63
N ILE A 737 33.05 18.12 -10.87
CA ILE A 737 33.14 19.56 -10.62
C ILE A 737 34.42 19.94 -9.87
N ALA A 738 34.82 19.14 -8.88
CA ALA A 738 36.00 19.44 -8.08
C ALA A 738 37.29 19.24 -8.87
N THR A 739 37.42 18.13 -9.61
CA THR A 739 38.62 17.88 -10.42
C THR A 739 38.78 18.88 -11.56
N VAL A 740 37.70 19.28 -12.22
CA VAL A 740 37.80 20.31 -13.28
C VAL A 740 38.25 21.64 -12.73
N ILE A 741 37.74 22.06 -11.56
CA ILE A 741 38.19 23.30 -10.94
C ILE A 741 39.70 23.25 -10.68
N GLU A 742 40.19 22.15 -10.11
CA GLU A 742 41.62 21.95 -9.82
C GLU A 742 42.47 22.03 -11.09
N ASP A 743 42.08 21.30 -12.14
CA ASP A 743 42.80 21.21 -13.40
C ASP A 743 42.82 22.57 -14.13
N VAL A 744 41.69 23.25 -14.23
CA VAL A 744 41.59 24.56 -14.90
C VAL A 744 42.35 25.62 -14.10
N CYS A 745 42.23 25.63 -12.77
CA CYS A 745 42.98 26.57 -11.94
C CYS A 745 44.48 26.35 -12.06
N HIS A 746 44.95 25.10 -12.09
CA HIS A 746 46.35 24.78 -12.35
C HIS A 746 46.78 25.31 -13.72
N GLN A 747 46.06 24.97 -14.79
CA GLN A 747 46.38 25.41 -16.16
C GLN A 747 46.46 26.93 -16.29
N HIS A 748 45.60 27.64 -15.57
CA HIS A 748 45.58 29.08 -15.60
C HIS A 748 46.52 29.73 -14.58
N GLY A 749 47.09 29.01 -13.61
CA GLY A 749 48.00 29.53 -12.58
C GLY A 749 47.28 30.24 -11.42
N ILE A 750 46.15 29.70 -10.96
CA ILE A 750 45.45 30.11 -9.74
C ILE A 750 45.73 29.03 -8.69
N GLU A 751 46.57 29.35 -7.70
CA GLU A 751 47.04 28.39 -6.70
C GLU A 751 46.16 28.37 -5.44
N SER A 752 45.53 29.50 -5.11
CA SER A 752 44.58 29.57 -4.00
C SER A 752 43.52 30.66 -4.24
N GLY A 753 42.36 30.51 -3.61
CA GLY A 753 41.26 31.45 -3.80
C GLY A 753 39.92 30.97 -3.25
N ARG A 754 38.86 31.72 -3.56
CA ARG A 754 37.48 31.40 -3.24
C ARG A 754 36.72 30.98 -4.50
N ILE A 755 35.87 29.97 -4.36
CA ILE A 755 35.05 29.44 -5.44
C ILE A 755 33.59 29.76 -5.14
N PHE A 756 32.90 30.29 -6.13
CA PHE A 756 31.47 30.57 -6.08
C PHE A 756 30.83 29.98 -7.32
N GLY A 757 29.59 29.51 -7.22
CA GLY A 757 28.89 29.03 -8.39
C GLY A 757 27.57 28.36 -8.11
N ILE A 758 26.90 28.05 -9.21
CA ILE A 758 25.62 27.37 -9.26
C ILE A 758 25.62 26.43 -10.45
N GLY A 759 24.71 25.47 -10.46
CA GLY A 759 24.59 24.59 -11.61
C GLY A 759 23.74 23.39 -11.29
N SER A 760 24.18 22.26 -11.83
CA SER A 760 23.50 20.98 -11.75
C SER A 760 24.52 19.86 -11.59
N ILE A 761 24.19 18.84 -10.80
CA ILE A 761 25.04 17.65 -10.58
C ILE A 761 24.19 16.38 -10.58
N ASN A 762 24.78 15.28 -11.05
CA ASN A 762 24.11 13.98 -11.13
C ASN A 762 24.56 13.08 -9.99
N GLU A 763 23.60 12.54 -9.25
CA GLU A 763 23.82 11.71 -8.06
C GLU A 763 24.84 12.28 -7.05
N PRO A 764 24.61 13.48 -6.47
CA PRO A 764 25.55 14.09 -5.55
C PRO A 764 26.02 13.12 -4.47
N VAL A 765 27.33 13.08 -4.23
CA VAL A 765 27.94 12.36 -3.11
C VAL A 765 28.59 13.35 -2.18
N PHE A 766 28.21 13.29 -0.91
CA PHE A 766 28.81 14.08 0.16
C PHE A 766 29.94 13.30 0.85
N GLU A 767 30.89 14.00 1.47
CA GLU A 767 32.02 13.37 2.19
C GLU A 767 31.57 12.48 3.35
N ASP A 768 30.39 12.71 3.92
CA ASP A 768 29.80 11.86 4.97
C ASP A 768 29.17 10.56 4.44
N GLY A 769 29.30 10.30 3.14
CA GLY A 769 28.83 9.08 2.47
C GLY A 769 27.37 9.14 2.03
N ARG A 770 26.64 10.24 2.30
CA ARG A 770 25.29 10.43 1.76
C ARG A 770 25.37 10.57 0.24
N ARG A 771 24.59 9.75 -0.46
CA ARG A 771 24.34 9.89 -1.90
C ARG A 771 22.88 10.29 -2.10
N VAL A 772 22.65 11.30 -2.91
CA VAL A 772 21.29 11.72 -3.30
C VAL A 772 21.03 11.16 -4.69
N ALA A 773 20.16 10.16 -4.82
CA ALA A 773 19.88 9.49 -6.10
C ALA A 773 18.92 10.32 -6.98
N CYS A 774 19.35 11.54 -7.35
CA CYS A 774 18.60 12.45 -8.22
C CYS A 774 19.51 13.17 -9.21
N LEU A 775 18.92 13.64 -10.31
CA LEU A 775 19.51 14.70 -11.11
C LEU A 775 19.17 16.04 -10.44
N ALA A 776 20.10 16.59 -9.68
CA ALA A 776 19.91 17.91 -9.09
C ALA A 776 20.20 18.96 -10.15
N THR A 777 19.17 19.61 -10.70
CA THR A 777 19.36 20.74 -11.60
C THR A 777 19.68 22.05 -10.89
N GLU A 778 19.53 22.07 -9.56
CA GLU A 778 19.69 23.25 -8.71
C GLU A 778 20.63 22.94 -7.55
N ILE A 779 21.91 23.26 -7.76
CA ILE A 779 22.94 23.33 -6.73
C ILE A 779 23.44 24.76 -6.60
N ALA A 780 23.74 25.18 -5.37
CA ALA A 780 24.46 26.40 -5.07
C ALA A 780 25.66 26.10 -4.17
N VAL A 781 26.83 26.60 -4.54
CA VAL A 781 28.04 26.55 -3.69
C VAL A 781 27.84 27.54 -2.55
N GLU A 782 27.77 27.04 -1.33
CA GLU A 782 27.60 27.85 -0.13
C GLU A 782 28.94 28.40 0.36
N THR A 783 29.97 27.55 0.31
CA THR A 783 31.36 27.88 0.63
C THR A 783 32.27 27.07 -0.28
N GLY A 784 33.05 27.75 -1.12
CA GLY A 784 34.04 27.11 -1.99
C GLY A 784 35.45 27.65 -1.75
N LEU A 785 36.42 26.75 -1.61
CA LEU A 785 37.82 27.06 -1.35
C LEU A 785 38.74 26.35 -2.34
N LEU A 786 39.74 27.08 -2.83
CA LEU A 786 40.87 26.53 -3.57
C LEU A 786 42.13 26.74 -2.74
N GLU A 787 42.86 25.67 -2.46
CA GLU A 787 44.09 25.72 -1.66
C GLU A 787 45.24 25.01 -2.37
N GLN A 788 46.44 25.60 -2.31
CA GLN A 788 47.63 24.98 -2.85
C GLN A 788 48.11 23.87 -1.91
N THR A 789 48.15 22.63 -2.41
CA THR A 789 48.69 21.48 -1.69
C THR A 789 50.01 21.01 -2.30
N ALA A 790 50.67 20.03 -1.65
CA ALA A 790 51.88 19.40 -2.18
C ALA A 790 51.65 18.68 -3.54
N GLU A 791 50.40 18.33 -3.85
CA GLU A 791 50.00 17.60 -5.07
C GLU A 791 49.40 18.53 -6.14
N GLY A 792 49.27 19.83 -5.87
CA GLY A 792 48.63 20.82 -6.73
C GLY A 792 47.47 21.57 -6.04
N PRO A 793 46.76 22.46 -6.75
CA PRO A 793 45.58 23.12 -6.20
C PRO A 793 44.47 22.11 -5.90
N ARG A 794 43.76 22.30 -4.78
CA ARG A 794 42.71 21.43 -4.27
C ARG A 794 41.42 22.22 -4.07
N ALA A 795 40.32 21.74 -4.64
CA ALA A 795 39.01 22.38 -4.50
C ALA A 795 38.19 21.68 -3.41
N THR A 796 37.56 22.48 -2.55
CA THR A 796 36.57 22.03 -1.56
C THR A 796 35.29 22.82 -1.72
N LEU A 797 34.15 22.13 -1.83
CA LEU A 797 32.84 22.74 -2.08
C LEU A 797 31.83 22.26 -1.03
N ASP A 798 31.43 23.14 -0.12
CA ASP A 798 30.23 22.97 0.68
C ASP A 798 29.05 23.55 -0.12
N ALA A 799 28.03 22.74 -0.35
CA ALA A 799 26.94 23.07 -1.26
C ALA A 799 25.58 22.66 -0.71
N ALA A 800 24.56 23.42 -1.12
CA ALA A 800 23.16 23.07 -0.99
C ALA A 800 22.65 22.49 -2.31
N VAL A 801 21.85 21.44 -2.22
CA VAL A 801 21.28 20.71 -3.35
C VAL A 801 19.81 20.42 -3.06
N VAL A 802 18.93 20.55 -4.05
CA VAL A 802 17.52 20.14 -3.93
C VAL A 802 17.19 19.00 -4.89
N ASP A 803 16.45 18.00 -4.40
CA ASP A 803 15.94 16.91 -5.23
C ASP A 803 14.57 17.23 -5.86
N THR A 804 14.10 16.35 -6.75
CA THR A 804 12.82 16.50 -7.47
C THR A 804 11.59 16.53 -6.55
N ASP A 805 11.73 16.10 -5.29
CA ASP A 805 10.67 16.14 -4.27
C ASP A 805 10.75 17.41 -3.39
N GLY A 806 11.72 18.28 -3.64
CA GLY A 806 11.94 19.52 -2.90
C GLY A 806 12.60 19.32 -1.52
N VAL A 807 13.33 18.22 -1.32
CA VAL A 807 14.17 18.00 -0.13
C VAL A 807 15.52 18.67 -0.34
N ILE A 808 15.96 19.43 0.67
CA ILE A 808 17.23 20.18 0.64
C ILE A 808 18.30 19.35 1.37
N TYR A 809 19.43 19.14 0.71
CA TYR A 809 20.61 18.49 1.24
C TYR A 809 21.76 19.49 1.27
N GLN A 810 22.38 19.63 2.44
CA GLN A 810 23.56 20.47 2.63
C GLN A 810 24.72 19.62 3.15
N GLY A 811 25.92 19.94 2.67
CA GLY A 811 27.16 19.32 3.09
C GLY A 811 28.30 19.55 2.12
N ARG A 812 29.45 18.94 2.43
CA ARG A 812 30.63 18.97 1.58
C ARG A 812 30.58 17.91 0.49
N LEU A 813 30.78 18.31 -0.75
CA LEU A 813 30.84 17.39 -1.88
C LEU A 813 32.12 16.54 -1.85
N ALA A 814 31.96 15.24 -2.05
CA ALA A 814 33.07 14.30 -2.20
C ALA A 814 33.79 14.53 -3.54
N ARG A 815 35.11 14.61 -3.54
CA ARG A 815 35.86 14.80 -4.77
C ARG A 815 35.82 13.56 -5.68
N GLY A 816 35.70 13.76 -6.99
CA GLY A 816 35.76 12.69 -8.01
C GLY A 816 34.46 11.90 -8.12
N ASP A 817 33.39 12.40 -7.50
CA ASP A 817 32.12 11.72 -7.34
C ASP A 817 30.91 12.66 -7.50
N ASN A 818 31.10 13.79 -8.16
CA ASN A 818 30.07 14.80 -8.39
C ASN A 818 30.12 15.30 -9.84
N PRO A 819 29.70 14.47 -10.81
CA PRO A 819 29.65 14.84 -12.21
C PRO A 819 28.58 15.93 -12.44
N VAL A 820 28.91 16.92 -13.27
CA VAL A 820 27.98 17.97 -13.68
C VAL A 820 26.80 17.37 -14.44
N GLY A 821 25.60 17.84 -14.13
CA GLY A 821 24.35 17.38 -14.73
C GLY A 821 24.10 17.95 -16.13
N VAL A 822 23.85 19.26 -16.21
CA VAL A 822 23.53 20.01 -17.44
C VAL A 822 24.57 21.12 -17.68
N THR A 823 24.92 21.86 -16.63
CA THR A 823 25.93 22.92 -16.64
C THR A 823 26.33 23.25 -15.20
N PHE A 824 27.52 23.80 -15.02
CA PHE A 824 27.95 24.42 -13.78
C PHE A 824 28.69 25.72 -14.08
N GLU A 825 28.18 26.84 -13.60
CA GLU A 825 28.82 28.15 -13.73
C GLU A 825 29.54 28.52 -12.43
N LEU A 826 30.78 28.96 -12.58
CA LEU A 826 31.70 29.23 -11.49
C LEU A 826 32.40 30.57 -11.69
N VAL A 827 32.60 31.28 -10.58
CA VAL A 827 33.52 32.41 -10.47
C VAL A 827 34.57 32.07 -9.44
N ILE A 828 35.83 32.11 -9.85
CA ILE A 828 36.98 31.81 -8.99
C ILE A 828 37.76 33.10 -8.78
N VAL A 829 37.87 33.51 -7.52
CA VAL A 829 38.62 34.70 -7.11
C VAL A 829 39.91 34.22 -6.47
N GLY A 830 41.03 34.38 -7.17
CA GLY A 830 42.36 34.07 -6.66
C GLY A 830 42.79 35.06 -5.57
N ASN A 831 43.62 34.57 -4.65
CA ASN A 831 44.21 35.38 -3.57
C ASN A 831 45.44 36.18 -4.03
#